data_AF-A0A9Y4N517-F1
#
_entry.id   AF-A0A9Y4N517-F1
#
_cell.length_a   1.000
_cell.length_b   1.000
_cell.length_c   1.000
_cell.angle_alpha   90.00
_cell.angle_beta   90.00
_cell.angle_gamma   90.00
#
_symmetry.space_group_name_H-M   'P 1'
#
loop_
_entity.id
_entity.type
_entity.pdbx_description
1 polymer ?
#
loop_
_entity_poly.entity_id
_entity_poly.type
_entity_poly.pdbx_seq_one_letter_code
_entity_poly.pdbx_strand_id
1 'polypeptide(L)'
;MEDTDLQLPEDTITGMLDTESPAMESNGDAFLPDLPVLGQAADWSLDQVAPEPLTNILPEDSDASQDAPGQEQQPDQQTNSPELGSVEKAVEQFQLATAQLFQEEQPPPPPPPPQPTEEAEPAAESEMSLEPEAAVPDGSQEETEAAQVTEDGMELEEPSKETTQESTVPAEPEVPSEFDKLFKGCEDNPEDFNGWVYLLQYVEQENAVPAVRKAFDLFFLRYPYCYGYWKKYADIEKKNGNIQVAEEVYRRGLQAIPLSVDLWLHYLTFIKENSDPNDPETEGRIRASYDHAVLAAGTDFRSDRLWEAFINWETEQQKLANVTAIYDRILGIPTQLYSQHFQRFKDHIQANNPKHFLSEEEFVQLRLELSKSSLAAMVSDDGESSAPQEELPPGTEDLPDPAKRVTEIENMRHKVIEVRQEVFNHNEHEVSKRWAFEEGIKRPYFHVKALEKTQLNNWKEYLDFEIENGTPERVVVLFERCLIACALYEEFWIKYAKYLEGYSTDGVRHVYKKACTIHLPKKPAIHLLWAAFEEQQGNVEEARSILKTLEETVSGLAMVRLRRVSLERRHGNLEEAEALLREAMESAKNATETSFYAVKLARQLMKVQRSLSKARKVLLEAIEKDQTSPKLYLNLLELEYSGDVTQNEAEILACFDRALNSPMPIESRLLFSQRKVEFLEDFGSDINALVAAYEEQQKLQKESEPAKRKAENGYDSSQEPDSKRQRVDDGSAAANATMDMTANNSAYNYNWYQQYGGWGQNSWGQYNQYAQYNQYYPPPPT
;
A
#
# COMPACT_ATOMS: atom_id res chain seq x y z
N MET A 1 50.02 -16.55 -42.62
CA MET A 1 50.05 -17.11 -41.27
C MET A 1 48.60 -17.39 -40.94
N GLU A 2 47.99 -18.32 -41.69
CA GLU A 2 48.11 -19.79 -41.54
C GLU A 2 47.15 -20.21 -40.41
N ASP A 3 45.95 -20.71 -40.70
CA ASP A 3 45.52 -21.95 -41.39
C ASP A 3 45.71 -23.23 -40.55
N THR A 4 44.82 -24.19 -40.81
CA THR A 4 44.54 -25.48 -40.13
C THR A 4 43.56 -25.37 -38.95
N ASP A 5 42.30 -25.81 -39.01
CA ASP A 5 41.59 -26.74 -39.92
C ASP A 5 42.03 -28.20 -39.78
N LEU A 6 41.18 -29.05 -39.19
CA LEU A 6 41.23 -30.52 -39.25
C LEU A 6 39.88 -31.13 -38.87
N GLN A 7 39.52 -32.25 -39.52
CA GLN A 7 38.16 -32.75 -39.66
C GLN A 7 37.88 -34.06 -38.86
N LEU A 8 36.58 -34.31 -38.65
CA LEU A 8 35.80 -35.59 -38.62
C LEU A 8 36.54 -36.89 -39.07
N PRO A 9 36.12 -38.13 -38.65
CA PRO A 9 34.71 -38.57 -38.73
C PRO A 9 34.21 -39.68 -37.75
N GLU A 10 33.06 -40.23 -38.13
CA GLU A 10 32.16 -41.24 -37.56
C GLU A 10 32.76 -42.58 -37.10
N ASP A 11 32.01 -43.32 -36.27
CA ASP A 11 31.85 -44.77 -36.48
C ASP A 11 30.45 -45.27 -35.99
N THR A 12 29.84 -46.19 -36.74
CA THR A 12 28.48 -46.77 -36.44
C THR A 12 28.39 -48.25 -36.84
N ILE A 13 28.19 -49.15 -35.86
CA ILE A 13 27.99 -50.60 -36.02
C ILE A 13 27.18 -51.11 -34.79
N THR A 14 26.26 -52.07 -34.80
CA THR A 14 25.09 -52.53 -35.59
C THR A 14 24.61 -53.86 -34.94
N GLY A 15 23.34 -54.28 -35.15
CA GLY A 15 22.78 -55.59 -34.71
C GLY A 15 21.86 -55.49 -33.46
N MET A 16 20.54 -55.68 -33.46
CA MET A 16 19.51 -56.26 -34.37
C MET A 16 19.17 -57.75 -34.16
N LEU A 17 17.85 -58.04 -34.06
CA LEU A 17 17.15 -59.36 -34.11
C LEU A 17 17.27 -60.27 -32.85
N ASP A 18 16.29 -61.11 -32.46
CA ASP A 18 14.92 -61.36 -32.98
C ASP A 18 13.98 -62.01 -31.91
N THR A 19 12.68 -62.15 -32.24
CA THR A 19 11.66 -63.07 -31.65
C THR A 19 11.26 -62.88 -30.16
N GLU A 20 10.08 -63.33 -29.67
CA GLU A 20 8.92 -64.02 -30.28
C GLU A 20 7.57 -63.61 -29.62
N SER A 21 6.48 -64.31 -29.96
CA SER A 21 5.20 -64.43 -29.22
C SER A 21 4.68 -65.86 -29.42
N PRO A 22 3.71 -66.37 -28.63
CA PRO A 22 2.36 -66.49 -29.23
C PRO A 22 1.12 -66.51 -28.28
N ALA A 23 -0.03 -66.07 -28.83
CA ALA A 23 -1.39 -66.67 -28.74
C ALA A 23 -2.13 -66.75 -27.36
N MET A 24 -3.48 -66.76 -27.26
CA MET A 24 -4.60 -66.69 -28.24
C MET A 24 -5.96 -66.37 -27.55
N GLU A 25 -6.93 -65.85 -28.34
CA GLU A 25 -8.42 -66.03 -28.21
C GLU A 25 -9.16 -65.44 -26.95
N SER A 26 -10.44 -65.02 -26.98
CA SER A 26 -11.55 -65.23 -27.94
C SER A 26 -12.63 -64.11 -27.95
N ASN A 27 -13.08 -63.72 -29.16
CA ASN A 27 -14.39 -63.24 -29.67
C ASN A 27 -15.60 -62.81 -28.78
N GLY A 28 -16.38 -61.85 -29.33
CA GLY A 28 -17.86 -61.80 -29.28
C GLY A 28 -18.46 -60.63 -28.47
N ASP A 29 -18.84 -59.45 -28.98
CA ASP A 29 -19.65 -59.00 -30.13
C ASP A 29 -21.16 -58.73 -29.83
N ALA A 30 -21.62 -57.53 -30.23
CA ALA A 30 -22.99 -57.00 -30.41
C ALA A 30 -24.07 -56.99 -29.28
N PHE A 31 -24.63 -55.79 -28.96
CA PHE A 31 -26.01 -55.31 -29.26
C PHE A 31 -26.47 -54.09 -28.40
N LEU A 32 -26.91 -53.02 -29.07
CA LEU A 32 -27.89 -52.00 -28.60
C LEU A 32 -29.31 -52.46 -29.01
N PRO A 33 -30.46 -51.80 -28.69
CA PRO A 33 -30.70 -50.52 -27.98
C PRO A 33 -31.80 -50.58 -26.88
N ASP A 34 -32.12 -49.44 -26.22
CA ASP A 34 -33.47 -48.82 -26.17
C ASP A 34 -33.68 -47.82 -25.00
N LEU A 35 -34.29 -46.68 -25.36
CA LEU A 35 -35.03 -45.73 -24.50
C LEU A 35 -36.56 -46.03 -24.67
N PRO A 36 -37.56 -45.28 -24.14
CA PRO A 36 -37.61 -44.18 -23.14
C PRO A 36 -38.75 -44.36 -22.08
N VAL A 37 -39.12 -43.27 -21.37
CA VAL A 37 -40.51 -42.83 -20.98
C VAL A 37 -40.88 -42.72 -19.48
N LEU A 38 -41.14 -41.45 -19.10
CA LEU A 38 -42.06 -40.83 -18.12
C LEU A 38 -42.69 -41.59 -16.94
N GLY A 39 -42.71 -40.86 -15.81
CA GLY A 39 -43.85 -40.70 -14.89
C GLY A 39 -43.38 -40.25 -13.49
N GLN A 40 -43.96 -39.29 -12.77
CA GLN A 40 -45.02 -38.28 -12.96
C GLN A 40 -45.13 -37.58 -11.59
N ALA A 41 -45.55 -36.31 -11.52
CA ALA A 41 -45.86 -35.54 -10.29
C ALA A 41 -44.68 -35.31 -9.29
N ALA A 42 -44.33 -34.08 -8.88
CA ALA A 42 -45.13 -33.11 -8.12
C ALA A 42 -45.61 -33.69 -6.78
N ASP A 43 -45.09 -33.20 -5.65
CA ASP A 43 -45.39 -31.86 -5.12
C ASP A 43 -44.33 -31.36 -4.12
N TRP A 44 -44.41 -30.07 -3.77
CA TRP A 44 -43.43 -29.36 -2.93
C TRP A 44 -43.87 -29.17 -1.47
N SER A 45 -42.89 -28.78 -0.64
CA SER A 45 -43.04 -27.97 0.59
C SER A 45 -43.48 -28.71 1.88
N LEU A 46 -43.16 -28.24 3.09
CA LEU A 46 -42.36 -27.07 3.51
C LEU A 46 -41.72 -27.33 4.91
N ASP A 47 -40.87 -26.39 5.33
CA ASP A 47 -40.63 -26.00 6.73
C ASP A 47 -39.64 -26.78 7.64
N GLN A 48 -38.43 -26.19 7.73
CA GLN A 48 -38.00 -25.33 8.85
C GLN A 48 -36.83 -25.77 9.77
N VAL A 49 -35.82 -24.89 9.72
CA VAL A 49 -34.99 -24.38 10.83
C VAL A 49 -33.77 -25.21 11.29
N ALA A 50 -32.66 -24.49 11.44
CA ALA A 50 -31.35 -24.96 11.86
C ALA A 50 -31.18 -24.96 13.39
N PRO A 51 -30.10 -25.57 13.90
CA PRO A 51 -29.58 -25.28 15.24
C PRO A 51 -28.16 -24.70 15.23
N GLU A 52 -27.97 -23.54 15.86
CA GLU A 52 -26.77 -23.26 16.65
C GLU A 52 -27.14 -23.31 18.17
N PRO A 53 -26.30 -22.87 19.14
CA PRO A 53 -25.60 -23.82 19.99
C PRO A 53 -25.98 -23.71 21.48
N LEU A 54 -25.75 -24.78 22.27
CA LEU A 54 -26.02 -24.76 23.72
C LEU A 54 -24.87 -25.35 24.57
N THR A 55 -24.12 -24.41 25.16
CA THR A 55 -23.81 -24.25 26.60
C THR A 55 -23.73 -25.45 27.57
N ASN A 56 -22.74 -25.34 28.46
CA ASN A 56 -22.40 -26.22 29.59
C ASN A 56 -23.53 -26.48 30.60
N ILE A 57 -23.56 -27.69 31.17
CA ILE A 57 -24.11 -27.98 32.51
C ILE A 57 -23.17 -28.95 33.26
N LEU A 58 -22.86 -28.64 34.52
CA LEU A 58 -22.08 -29.45 35.47
C LEU A 58 -22.96 -30.48 36.20
N PRO A 59 -22.37 -31.48 36.88
CA PRO A 59 -22.95 -32.05 38.09
C PRO A 59 -22.10 -31.77 39.34
N GLU A 60 -22.76 -31.37 40.42
CA GLU A 60 -22.21 -31.33 41.78
C GLU A 60 -22.26 -32.73 42.42
N ASP A 61 -21.36 -33.03 43.36
CA ASP A 61 -21.76 -33.54 44.69
C ASP A 61 -20.60 -33.52 45.72
N SER A 62 -20.98 -33.22 46.97
CA SER A 62 -20.26 -33.10 48.26
C SER A 62 -19.19 -34.18 48.62
N ASP A 63 -18.30 -34.05 49.64
CA ASP A 63 -18.33 -33.25 50.88
C ASP A 63 -16.93 -33.07 51.58
N ALA A 64 -16.85 -32.07 52.47
CA ALA A 64 -16.01 -31.93 53.69
C ALA A 64 -14.46 -32.14 53.75
N SER A 65 -13.77 -31.00 53.97
CA SER A 65 -12.93 -30.67 55.15
C SER A 65 -11.38 -30.70 55.14
N GLN A 66 -10.84 -29.50 55.51
CA GLN A 66 -9.64 -29.17 56.31
C GLN A 66 -8.20 -29.13 55.73
N ASP A 67 -7.58 -27.98 56.08
CA ASP A 67 -6.16 -27.62 56.24
C ASP A 67 -5.20 -27.56 55.03
N ALA A 68 -4.30 -26.56 55.12
CA ALA A 68 -3.29 -26.18 54.12
C ALA A 68 -1.91 -26.04 54.83
N PRO A 69 -0.79 -25.74 54.12
CA PRO A 69 -0.52 -25.85 52.69
C PRO A 69 0.65 -26.84 52.38
N GLY A 70 0.80 -27.26 51.11
CA GLY A 70 1.95 -28.07 50.67
C GLY A 70 2.30 -27.83 49.21
N GLN A 71 3.59 -27.63 48.92
CA GLN A 71 4.13 -27.56 47.57
C GLN A 71 4.18 -28.97 46.96
N GLU A 72 3.78 -29.16 45.70
CA GLU A 72 4.66 -29.71 44.64
C GLU A 72 3.98 -29.82 43.27
N GLN A 73 4.83 -29.71 42.26
CA GLN A 73 4.60 -29.58 40.82
C GLN A 73 3.81 -30.72 40.15
N GLN A 74 3.02 -30.39 39.12
CA GLN A 74 2.87 -31.19 37.90
C GLN A 74 2.77 -30.27 36.65
N PRO A 75 3.07 -30.78 35.43
CA PRO A 75 3.63 -29.95 34.35
C PRO A 75 2.60 -29.44 33.33
N ASP A 76 2.80 -28.21 32.87
CA ASP A 76 2.07 -27.65 31.72
C ASP A 76 2.54 -28.26 30.39
N GLN A 77 1.60 -28.82 29.64
CA GLN A 77 1.75 -29.02 28.19
C GLN A 77 1.39 -27.72 27.47
N GLN A 78 2.38 -26.85 27.25
CA GLN A 78 2.23 -25.74 26.30
C GLN A 78 2.38 -26.25 24.86
N THR A 79 1.29 -26.17 24.09
CA THR A 79 1.33 -26.28 22.63
C THR A 79 1.83 -24.97 22.02
N ASN A 80 2.86 -25.05 21.18
CA ASN A 80 3.51 -23.90 20.55
C ASN A 80 2.58 -23.05 19.67
N SER A 81 2.60 -21.73 19.87
CA SER A 81 2.18 -20.70 18.89
C SER A 81 3.11 -19.47 18.97
N PRO A 82 4.29 -19.47 18.31
CA PRO A 82 5.22 -18.34 18.37
C PRO A 82 5.18 -17.41 17.14
N GLU A 83 4.58 -17.82 16.01
CA GLU A 83 4.78 -17.18 14.70
C GLU A 83 4.00 -15.86 14.50
N LEU A 84 2.78 -15.76 15.03
CA LEU A 84 1.93 -14.56 14.87
C LEU A 84 2.59 -13.29 15.43
N GLY A 85 3.18 -13.39 16.62
CA GLY A 85 3.82 -12.27 17.31
C GLY A 85 5.15 -11.80 16.70
N SER A 86 5.62 -12.40 15.60
CA SER A 86 6.82 -11.95 14.89
C SER A 86 6.48 -10.85 13.87
N VAL A 87 5.36 -11.00 13.15
CA VAL A 87 4.97 -10.09 12.06
C VAL A 87 4.37 -8.80 12.61
N GLU A 88 3.55 -8.90 13.66
CA GLU A 88 3.07 -7.73 14.40
C GLU A 88 4.27 -6.93 14.92
N LYS A 89 5.26 -7.59 15.54
CA LYS A 89 6.51 -6.93 15.95
C LYS A 89 7.31 -6.36 14.80
N ALA A 90 7.32 -6.96 13.61
CA ALA A 90 8.00 -6.40 12.44
C ALA A 90 7.35 -5.09 11.98
N VAL A 91 6.02 -5.08 11.89
CA VAL A 91 5.22 -3.93 11.50
C VAL A 91 5.27 -2.84 12.58
N GLU A 92 5.15 -3.22 13.85
CA GLU A 92 5.35 -2.33 15.00
C GLU A 92 6.77 -1.80 15.05
N GLN A 93 7.81 -2.61 14.87
CA GLN A 93 9.21 -2.15 14.86
C GLN A 93 9.47 -1.15 13.74
N PHE A 94 8.86 -1.35 12.57
CA PHE A 94 8.92 -0.39 11.47
C PHE A 94 8.20 0.92 11.81
N GLN A 95 7.01 0.85 12.43
CA GLN A 95 6.26 2.01 12.90
C GLN A 95 6.94 2.72 14.09
N LEU A 96 7.59 1.97 14.98
CA LEU A 96 8.28 2.44 16.18
C LEU A 96 9.61 3.09 15.83
N ALA A 97 10.40 2.53 14.90
CA ALA A 97 11.56 3.24 14.35
C ALA A 97 11.10 4.57 13.75
N THR A 98 10.07 4.53 12.90
CA THR A 98 9.45 5.73 12.30
C THR A 98 8.93 6.75 13.35
N ALA A 99 8.54 6.32 14.55
CA ALA A 99 8.07 7.17 15.64
C ALA A 99 9.18 7.65 16.60
N GLN A 100 10.23 6.85 16.83
CA GLN A 100 11.34 7.15 17.75
C GLN A 100 12.19 8.33 17.29
N LEU A 101 12.15 8.68 15.99
CA LEU A 101 12.75 9.91 15.42
C LEU A 101 12.34 11.21 16.17
N PHE A 102 11.22 11.19 16.90
CA PHE A 102 10.65 12.37 17.56
C PHE A 102 10.64 12.33 19.10
N GLN A 103 11.18 11.29 19.76
CA GLN A 103 11.07 11.17 21.23
C GLN A 103 12.14 11.92 22.04
N GLU A 104 13.25 12.33 21.43
CA GLU A 104 14.22 13.25 22.07
C GLU A 104 13.86 14.72 21.77
N GLU A 105 12.79 15.24 22.39
CA GLU A 105 12.61 16.67 22.80
C GLU A 105 11.23 16.93 23.43
N GLN A 106 10.84 16.16 24.46
CA GLN A 106 9.82 16.60 25.41
C GLN A 106 10.39 16.56 26.84
N PRO A 107 10.37 17.68 27.59
CA PRO A 107 10.66 17.62 29.02
C PRO A 107 9.57 16.79 29.72
N PRO A 108 9.90 16.06 30.81
CA PRO A 108 8.93 15.23 31.50
C PRO A 108 7.75 16.09 31.98
N PRO A 109 6.50 15.58 31.89
CA PRO A 109 5.33 16.32 32.36
C PRO A 109 5.49 16.60 33.87
N PRO A 110 5.08 17.80 34.34
CA PRO A 110 5.14 18.12 35.76
C PRO A 110 4.31 17.11 36.56
N PRO A 111 4.74 16.74 37.78
CA PRO A 111 4.02 15.76 38.59
C PRO A 111 2.59 16.22 38.83
N PRO A 112 1.60 15.30 38.81
CA PRO A 112 0.20 15.68 38.98
C PRO A 112 -0.01 16.33 40.35
N PRO A 113 -0.85 17.37 40.45
CA PRO A 113 -1.16 17.99 41.73
C PRO A 113 -1.80 16.95 42.67
N PRO A 114 -1.48 16.97 43.97
CA PRO A 114 -2.02 15.99 44.91
C PRO A 114 -3.54 16.07 44.96
N GLN A 115 -4.21 14.93 44.76
CA GLN A 115 -5.66 14.84 44.92
C GLN A 115 -6.06 15.06 46.39
N PRO A 116 -7.17 15.76 46.66
CA PRO A 116 -7.59 16.05 48.02
C PRO A 116 -8.16 14.82 48.71
N THR A 117 -7.72 14.57 49.95
CA THR A 117 -8.34 13.60 50.86
C THR A 117 -9.61 14.18 51.48
N GLU A 118 -10.70 13.41 51.51
CA GLU A 118 -11.96 13.78 52.15
C GLU A 118 -11.91 13.77 53.69
N GLU A 119 -12.70 14.67 54.27
CA GLU A 119 -13.29 14.69 55.63
C GLU A 119 -12.43 14.71 56.91
N ALA A 120 -12.38 15.90 57.53
CA ALA A 120 -12.76 16.08 58.95
C ALA A 120 -13.30 17.51 59.19
N GLU A 121 -14.30 17.66 60.07
CA GLU A 121 -15.16 18.86 60.24
C GLU A 121 -14.54 20.05 61.04
N PRO A 122 -15.18 21.26 61.02
CA PRO A 122 -14.49 22.55 61.23
C PRO A 122 -14.70 23.23 62.61
N ALA A 123 -13.99 24.33 62.85
CA ALA A 123 -14.34 25.33 63.88
C ALA A 123 -13.81 26.75 63.57
N ALA A 124 -14.64 27.78 63.84
CA ALA A 124 -14.36 29.23 63.91
C ALA A 124 -13.92 29.93 62.59
N GLU A 125 -14.75 30.79 61.98
CA GLU A 125 -14.90 32.24 62.26
C GLU A 125 -13.67 33.08 61.81
N SER A 126 -13.77 34.20 61.08
CA SER A 126 -14.95 34.97 60.62
C SER A 126 -14.58 36.01 59.53
N GLU A 127 -15.56 36.30 58.67
CA GLU A 127 -15.87 37.56 57.93
C GLU A 127 -14.81 38.50 57.29
N MET A 128 -15.17 38.85 56.04
CA MET A 128 -15.20 40.19 55.41
C MET A 128 -14.07 40.70 54.52
N SER A 129 -14.48 40.95 53.28
CA SER A 129 -13.83 41.76 52.24
C SER A 129 -13.70 43.24 52.63
N LEU A 130 -12.72 43.95 52.05
CA LEU A 130 -12.90 45.20 51.30
C LEU A 130 -11.58 45.68 50.65
N GLU A 131 -11.71 46.35 49.50
CA GLU A 131 -10.68 47.14 48.80
C GLU A 131 -10.54 48.55 49.44
N PRO A 132 -9.79 49.54 48.88
CA PRO A 132 -8.41 49.58 48.37
C PRO A 132 -7.61 50.78 48.99
N GLU A 133 -6.61 51.30 48.26
CA GLU A 133 -5.93 52.63 48.35
C GLU A 133 -4.69 52.85 49.27
N ALA A 134 -3.55 53.02 48.56
CA ALA A 134 -2.68 54.21 48.56
C ALA A 134 -1.66 54.53 49.70
N ALA A 135 -0.63 55.27 49.28
CA ALA A 135 0.37 56.07 50.02
C ALA A 135 1.71 55.44 50.48
N VAL A 136 2.75 55.80 49.70
CA VAL A 136 4.20 56.01 50.00
C VAL A 136 4.45 57.03 51.14
N PRO A 137 5.69 57.38 51.58
CA PRO A 137 7.05 56.85 51.31
C PRO A 137 8.01 56.74 52.54
N ASP A 138 9.19 56.14 52.34
CA ASP A 138 10.49 56.47 53.00
C ASP A 138 11.63 55.76 52.22
N GLY A 139 12.88 56.23 52.07
CA GLY A 139 13.50 57.50 52.48
C GLY A 139 15.01 57.35 52.77
N SER A 140 15.89 57.45 51.75
CA SER A 140 17.35 57.62 51.96
C SER A 140 18.08 58.16 50.72
N GLN A 141 19.11 58.99 50.97
CA GLN A 141 19.90 59.80 50.02
C GLN A 141 20.97 58.94 49.28
N GLU A 142 21.80 59.41 48.32
CA GLU A 142 22.58 60.67 48.28
C GLU A 142 23.26 60.91 46.89
N GLU A 143 23.41 62.19 46.48
CA GLU A 143 24.42 62.80 45.56
C GLU A 143 24.68 62.27 44.12
N THR A 144 25.19 63.05 43.13
CA THR A 144 24.89 64.42 42.60
C THR A 144 25.62 64.59 41.25
N GLU A 145 25.07 65.46 40.37
CA GLU A 145 25.67 66.22 39.24
C GLU A 145 24.81 66.10 37.96
N ALA A 146 24.32 67.11 37.21
CA ALA A 146 24.25 68.57 37.24
C ALA A 146 24.58 69.14 35.84
N ALA A 147 23.56 69.27 34.96
CA ALA A 147 23.38 70.39 34.02
C ALA A 147 21.95 70.33 33.45
N GLN A 148 21.00 71.23 33.74
CA GLN A 148 20.83 72.61 33.23
C GLN A 148 20.67 72.69 31.69
N VAL A 149 19.71 73.41 31.09
CA VAL A 149 18.88 74.56 31.53
C VAL A 149 17.55 74.63 30.71
N THR A 150 16.41 74.97 31.36
CA THR A 150 15.23 75.79 30.88
C THR A 150 14.50 75.52 29.54
N GLU A 151 13.27 75.99 29.27
CA GLU A 151 12.06 76.45 30.02
C GLU A 151 11.06 76.99 28.96
N ASP A 152 9.75 76.99 29.26
CA ASP A 152 8.65 77.61 28.48
C ASP A 152 8.42 77.13 27.01
N GLY A 153 7.23 77.23 26.42
CA GLY A 153 5.95 77.74 26.94
C GLY A 153 5.15 78.48 25.85
N MET A 154 3.82 78.29 25.85
CA MET A 154 2.79 79.05 25.11
C MET A 154 2.58 78.85 23.58
N GLU A 155 1.47 78.16 23.29
CA GLU A 155 0.31 78.58 22.44
C GLU A 155 0.46 79.04 20.95
N LEU A 156 -0.22 78.26 20.08
CA LEU A 156 -1.13 78.67 18.99
C LEU A 156 -0.62 79.51 17.79
N GLU A 157 -0.52 78.87 16.61
CA GLU A 157 -1.46 79.02 15.47
C GLU A 157 -1.02 78.17 14.23
N GLU A 158 -1.97 77.55 13.54
CA GLU A 158 -1.82 76.97 12.19
C GLU A 158 -1.93 78.08 11.11
N PRO A 159 -1.56 77.93 9.80
CA PRO A 159 -1.44 76.67 9.05
C PRO A 159 -0.32 76.57 7.96
N SER A 160 -0.25 75.38 7.33
CA SER A 160 0.12 75.11 5.91
C SER A 160 1.34 74.21 5.67
N LYS A 161 1.06 73.00 5.15
CA LYS A 161 1.88 72.19 4.21
C LYS A 161 3.37 71.99 4.53
N GLU A 162 3.73 70.75 4.88
CA GLU A 162 4.46 69.87 3.95
C GLU A 162 4.52 68.40 4.44
N THR A 163 4.33 67.48 3.50
CA THR A 163 4.80 66.08 3.48
C THR A 163 4.75 65.25 4.78
N THR A 164 3.62 64.58 5.01
CA THR A 164 3.58 63.38 5.85
C THR A 164 4.41 62.27 5.20
N GLN A 165 5.56 61.91 5.77
CA GLN A 165 6.18 60.62 5.49
C GLN A 165 5.40 59.55 6.25
N GLU A 166 4.57 58.78 5.53
CA GLU A 166 4.06 57.53 6.07
C GLU A 166 5.25 56.62 6.41
N SER A 167 5.26 56.14 7.66
CA SER A 167 6.21 55.12 8.08
C SER A 167 5.86 53.82 7.37
N THR A 168 6.62 53.51 6.33
CA THR A 168 6.49 52.26 5.58
C THR A 168 6.72 51.08 6.52
N VAL A 169 5.66 50.32 6.77
CA VAL A 169 5.76 48.92 7.25
C VAL A 169 6.80 48.20 6.37
N PRO A 170 7.73 47.42 6.93
CA PRO A 170 8.64 46.62 6.11
C PRO A 170 7.79 45.67 5.27
N ALA A 171 7.83 45.82 3.95
CA ALA A 171 7.07 44.94 3.06
C ALA A 171 7.52 43.49 3.28
N GLU A 172 6.55 42.59 3.46
CA GLU A 172 6.80 41.16 3.26
C GLU A 172 7.39 41.00 1.84
N PRO A 173 8.40 40.13 1.64
CA PRO A 173 9.01 39.96 0.33
C PRO A 173 7.93 39.50 -0.65
N GLU A 174 7.60 40.36 -1.62
CA GLU A 174 6.55 40.08 -2.61
C GLU A 174 6.83 38.74 -3.27
N VAL A 175 5.92 37.79 -3.08
CA VAL A 175 5.99 36.48 -3.72
C VAL A 175 6.00 36.72 -5.23
N PRO A 176 7.05 36.32 -5.97
CA PRO A 176 7.20 36.73 -7.36
C PRO A 176 5.99 36.33 -8.20
N SER A 177 5.47 37.21 -9.06
CA SER A 177 4.25 36.95 -9.85
C SER A 177 4.32 35.75 -10.81
N GLU A 178 5.49 35.12 -10.95
CA GLU A 178 5.69 33.85 -11.65
C GLU A 178 5.56 32.63 -10.73
N PHE A 179 5.90 32.76 -9.44
CA PHE A 179 5.60 31.73 -8.42
C PHE A 179 4.11 31.43 -8.41
N ASP A 180 3.23 32.43 -8.27
CA ASP A 180 1.79 32.18 -8.19
C ASP A 180 1.22 31.47 -9.43
N LYS A 181 1.79 31.73 -10.62
CA LYS A 181 1.41 31.04 -11.86
C LYS A 181 1.86 29.59 -11.88
N LEU A 182 3.12 29.32 -11.53
CA LEU A 182 3.69 27.97 -11.47
C LEU A 182 3.04 27.14 -10.36
N PHE A 183 2.87 27.74 -9.19
CA PHE A 183 2.23 27.19 -8.01
C PHE A 183 0.77 26.81 -8.30
N LYS A 184 -0.01 27.73 -8.88
CA LYS A 184 -1.38 27.44 -9.32
C LYS A 184 -1.43 26.34 -10.38
N GLY A 185 -0.50 26.31 -11.33
CA GLY A 185 -0.40 25.20 -12.30
C GLY A 185 -0.19 23.84 -11.63
N CYS A 186 0.55 23.80 -10.52
CA CYS A 186 0.76 22.60 -9.71
C CYS A 186 -0.45 22.26 -8.81
N GLU A 187 -1.22 23.25 -8.33
CA GLU A 187 -2.48 23.03 -7.62
C GLU A 187 -3.60 22.53 -8.55
N ASP A 188 -3.72 23.10 -9.75
CA ASP A 188 -4.68 22.71 -10.78
C ASP A 188 -4.37 21.30 -11.34
N ASN A 189 -3.09 20.91 -11.40
CA ASN A 189 -2.67 19.55 -11.77
C ASN A 189 -1.56 18.97 -10.86
N PRO A 190 -1.91 18.45 -9.67
CA PRO A 190 -0.92 17.92 -8.71
C PRO A 190 -0.14 16.68 -9.19
N GLU A 191 -0.57 16.06 -10.28
CA GLU A 191 0.08 14.88 -10.87
C GLU A 191 1.13 15.24 -11.93
N ASP A 192 1.26 16.51 -12.35
CA ASP A 192 2.36 16.92 -13.23
C ASP A 192 3.67 17.08 -12.44
N PHE A 193 4.39 15.96 -12.32
CA PHE A 193 5.72 15.93 -11.74
C PHE A 193 6.70 16.93 -12.39
N ASN A 194 6.59 17.21 -13.69
CA ASN A 194 7.50 18.16 -14.35
C ASN A 194 7.18 19.60 -13.93
N GLY A 195 5.89 19.96 -13.84
CA GLY A 195 5.43 21.23 -13.26
C GLY A 195 6.02 21.45 -11.87
N TRP A 196 5.96 20.44 -11.00
CA TRP A 196 6.61 20.48 -9.68
C TRP A 196 8.14 20.64 -9.80
N VAL A 197 8.83 19.93 -10.69
CA VAL A 197 10.29 20.11 -10.86
C VAL A 197 10.64 21.54 -11.27
N TYR A 198 9.87 22.15 -12.18
CA TYR A 198 10.08 23.54 -12.59
C TYR A 198 9.81 24.53 -11.45
N LEU A 199 8.72 24.36 -10.70
CA LEU A 199 8.42 25.19 -9.52
C LEU A 199 9.51 25.09 -8.45
N LEU A 200 9.98 23.87 -8.14
CA LEU A 200 11.02 23.64 -7.14
C LEU A 200 12.38 24.18 -7.58
N GLN A 201 12.70 24.10 -8.88
CA GLN A 201 13.89 24.75 -9.45
C GLN A 201 13.79 26.28 -9.41
N TYR A 202 12.60 26.84 -9.62
CA TYR A 202 12.36 28.28 -9.55
C TYR A 202 12.54 28.82 -8.13
N VAL A 203 11.90 28.22 -7.11
CA VAL A 203 12.07 28.66 -5.71
C VAL A 203 13.50 28.43 -5.18
N GLU A 204 14.22 27.44 -5.69
CA GLU A 204 15.65 27.24 -5.40
C GLU A 204 16.53 28.38 -5.97
N GLN A 205 16.13 29.01 -7.09
CA GLN A 205 16.83 30.14 -7.70
C GLN A 205 16.49 31.49 -7.04
N GLU A 206 15.22 31.74 -6.75
CA GLU A 206 14.77 32.95 -6.05
C GLU A 206 15.18 32.96 -4.56
N ASN A 207 15.42 31.78 -3.97
CA ASN A 207 15.79 31.57 -2.56
C ASN A 207 14.85 32.25 -1.54
N ALA A 208 13.59 32.45 -1.91
CA ALA A 208 12.55 33.01 -1.03
C ALA A 208 12.06 31.94 -0.04
N VAL A 209 12.67 31.87 1.15
CA VAL A 209 12.44 30.81 2.16
C VAL A 209 10.95 30.48 2.41
N PRO A 210 10.01 31.43 2.59
CA PRO A 210 8.59 31.11 2.78
C PRO A 210 7.96 30.38 1.58
N ALA A 211 8.32 30.78 0.36
CA ALA A 211 7.85 30.16 -0.88
C ALA A 211 8.48 28.76 -1.08
N VAL A 212 9.76 28.59 -0.73
CA VAL A 212 10.44 27.28 -0.68
C VAL A 212 9.67 26.33 0.23
N ARG A 213 9.46 26.69 1.51
CA ARG A 213 8.73 25.86 2.49
C ARG A 213 7.38 25.40 1.94
N LYS A 214 6.54 26.36 1.51
CA LYS A 214 5.19 26.09 0.96
C LYS A 214 5.22 25.15 -0.26
N ALA A 215 6.16 25.33 -1.20
CA ALA A 215 6.25 24.51 -2.40
C ALA A 215 6.76 23.09 -2.10
N PHE A 216 7.78 22.95 -1.25
CA PHE A 216 8.32 21.65 -0.86
C PHE A 216 7.34 20.85 0.00
N ASP A 217 6.71 21.45 1.01
CA ASP A 217 5.75 20.75 1.87
C ASP A 217 4.57 20.18 1.07
N LEU A 218 3.99 20.95 0.14
CA LEU A 218 2.91 20.47 -0.74
C LEU A 218 3.38 19.40 -1.73
N PHE A 219 4.61 19.51 -2.26
CA PHE A 219 5.19 18.47 -3.10
C PHE A 219 5.33 17.14 -2.34
N PHE A 220 5.76 17.16 -1.07
CA PHE A 220 5.91 15.95 -0.27
C PHE A 220 4.59 15.31 0.17
N LEU A 221 3.47 16.03 0.19
CA LEU A 221 2.14 15.41 0.36
C LEU A 221 1.78 14.45 -0.79
N ARG A 222 2.42 14.59 -1.97
CA ARG A 222 2.15 13.77 -3.17
C ARG A 222 3.31 12.85 -3.55
N TYR A 223 4.55 13.32 -3.36
CA TYR A 223 5.77 12.61 -3.71
C TYR A 223 6.72 12.45 -2.51
N PRO A 224 6.27 11.88 -1.37
CA PRO A 224 7.11 11.74 -0.18
C PRO A 224 8.35 10.88 -0.42
N TYR A 225 8.29 9.94 -1.38
CA TYR A 225 9.37 9.01 -1.70
C TYR A 225 10.53 9.61 -2.54
N CYS A 226 10.47 10.90 -2.86
CA CYS A 226 11.51 11.62 -3.60
C CYS A 226 12.66 12.10 -2.71
N TYR A 227 13.46 11.19 -2.12
CA TYR A 227 14.52 11.51 -1.14
C TYR A 227 15.51 12.62 -1.58
N GLY A 228 15.85 12.69 -2.87
CA GLY A 228 16.75 13.73 -3.39
C GLY A 228 16.20 15.17 -3.23
N TYR A 229 14.88 15.33 -3.13
CA TYR A 229 14.24 16.62 -2.86
C TYR A 229 14.21 16.94 -1.36
N TRP A 230 14.04 15.94 -0.48
CA TRP A 230 14.17 16.13 0.97
C TRP A 230 15.56 16.69 1.34
N LYS A 231 16.61 16.10 0.76
CA LYS A 231 17.98 16.61 0.90
C LYS A 231 18.11 18.05 0.38
N LYS A 232 17.63 18.34 -0.83
CA LYS A 232 17.67 19.71 -1.40
C LYS A 232 17.00 20.74 -0.47
N TYR A 233 15.85 20.39 0.11
CA TYR A 233 15.13 21.29 1.01
C TYR A 233 15.93 21.57 2.28
N ALA A 234 16.49 20.53 2.92
CA ALA A 234 17.36 20.70 4.09
C ALA A 234 18.65 21.49 3.74
N ASP A 235 19.25 21.26 2.57
CA ASP A 235 20.40 22.03 2.08
C ASP A 235 20.06 23.51 1.87
N ILE A 236 18.84 23.86 1.44
CA ILE A 236 18.38 25.26 1.31
C ILE A 236 18.18 25.91 2.69
N GLU A 237 17.54 25.22 3.63
CA GLU A 237 17.38 25.75 5.01
C GLU A 237 18.75 25.94 5.69
N LYS A 238 19.68 25.00 5.53
CA LYS A 238 21.06 25.10 6.02
C LYS A 238 21.80 26.30 5.41
N LYS A 239 21.70 26.52 4.09
CA LYS A 239 22.30 27.68 3.40
C LYS A 239 21.77 29.02 3.94
N ASN A 240 20.52 29.06 4.38
CA ASN A 240 19.88 30.25 4.97
C ASN A 240 20.08 30.34 6.50
N GLY A 241 20.90 29.48 7.11
CA GLY A 241 21.23 29.49 8.54
C GLY A 241 20.21 28.82 9.46
N ASN A 242 19.14 28.25 8.92
CA ASN A 242 18.04 27.65 9.69
C ASN A 242 18.34 26.18 10.05
N ILE A 243 19.42 25.93 10.82
CA ILE A 243 19.93 24.57 11.09
C ILE A 243 18.86 23.66 11.72
N GLN A 244 18.11 24.15 12.73
CA GLN A 244 17.02 23.39 13.37
C GLN A 244 15.90 23.01 12.38
N VAL A 245 15.59 23.87 11.40
CA VAL A 245 14.58 23.57 10.38
C VAL A 245 15.12 22.54 9.38
N ALA A 246 16.41 22.64 9.02
CA ALA A 246 17.07 21.63 8.18
C ALA A 246 17.08 20.25 8.84
N GLU A 247 17.32 20.16 10.15
CA GLU A 247 17.20 18.93 10.93
C GLU A 247 15.78 18.36 10.88
N GLU A 248 14.77 19.17 11.18
CA GLU A 248 13.37 18.75 11.13
C GLU A 248 12.96 18.27 9.72
N VAL A 249 13.47 18.90 8.66
CA VAL A 249 13.26 18.42 7.28
C VAL A 249 13.88 17.04 7.05
N TYR A 250 15.07 16.76 7.59
CA TYR A 250 15.63 15.40 7.54
C TYR A 250 14.76 14.41 8.32
N ARG A 251 14.31 14.73 9.54
CA ARG A 251 13.45 13.83 10.33
C ARG A 251 12.13 13.52 9.64
N ARG A 252 11.44 14.53 9.09
CA ARG A 252 10.20 14.32 8.30
C ARG A 252 10.45 13.48 7.05
N GLY A 253 11.58 13.68 6.37
CA GLY A 253 11.96 12.87 5.22
C GLY A 253 12.27 11.41 5.59
N LEU A 254 12.93 11.16 6.71
CA LEU A 254 13.20 9.82 7.23
C LEU A 254 11.94 9.14 7.76
N GLN A 255 11.02 9.87 8.37
CA GLN A 255 9.69 9.38 8.74
C GLN A 255 8.89 8.95 7.49
N ALA A 256 9.03 9.69 6.39
CA ALA A 256 8.39 9.40 5.12
C ALA A 256 9.06 8.25 4.33
N ILE A 257 10.38 8.07 4.44
CA ILE A 257 11.16 7.05 3.73
C ILE A 257 12.25 6.40 4.63
N PRO A 258 11.87 5.62 5.67
CA PRO A 258 12.84 5.11 6.63
C PRO A 258 13.86 4.13 6.04
N LEU A 259 13.59 3.51 4.89
CA LEU A 259 14.54 2.63 4.18
C LEU A 259 15.53 3.38 3.27
N SER A 260 15.47 4.71 3.17
CA SER A 260 16.32 5.47 2.24
C SER A 260 17.75 5.62 2.78
N VAL A 261 18.61 4.64 2.48
CA VAL A 261 20.05 4.61 2.83
C VAL A 261 20.76 5.93 2.50
N ASP A 262 20.52 6.51 1.32
CA ASP A 262 21.13 7.80 0.94
C ASP A 262 20.65 8.99 1.80
N LEU A 263 19.39 8.96 2.28
CA LEU A 263 18.84 10.03 3.11
C LEU A 263 19.40 9.94 4.53
N TRP A 264 19.51 8.72 5.07
CA TRP A 264 20.22 8.46 6.32
C TRP A 264 21.67 8.94 6.27
N LEU A 265 22.42 8.59 5.21
CA LEU A 265 23.80 9.06 5.03
C LEU A 265 23.90 10.60 5.00
N HIS A 266 22.94 11.29 4.39
CA HIS A 266 22.90 12.74 4.39
C HIS A 266 22.54 13.33 5.77
N TYR A 267 21.59 12.75 6.50
CA TYR A 267 21.28 13.16 7.87
C TYR A 267 22.46 12.92 8.82
N LEU A 268 23.10 11.76 8.76
CA LEU A 268 24.28 11.40 9.56
C LEU A 268 25.49 12.31 9.27
N THR A 269 25.65 12.76 8.02
CA THR A 269 26.65 13.78 7.67
C THR A 269 26.26 15.15 8.22
N PHE A 270 24.98 15.52 8.12
CA PHE A 270 24.46 16.77 8.65
C PHE A 270 24.66 16.89 10.17
N ILE A 271 24.27 15.88 10.97
CA ILE A 271 24.46 15.96 12.43
C ILE A 271 25.94 16.06 12.82
N LYS A 272 26.83 15.34 12.12
CA LYS A 272 28.29 15.43 12.34
C LYS A 272 28.87 16.80 12.05
N GLU A 273 28.37 17.49 11.02
CA GLU A 273 28.86 18.82 10.64
C GLU A 273 28.30 19.96 11.51
N ASN A 274 27.15 19.78 12.18
CA ASN A 274 26.45 20.85 12.89
C ASN A 274 26.30 20.62 14.42
N SER A 275 26.78 19.50 14.97
CA SER A 275 26.84 19.28 16.43
C SER A 275 28.04 19.97 17.07
N ASP A 276 27.95 20.35 18.35
CA ASP A 276 29.08 20.92 19.09
C ASP A 276 30.08 19.81 19.48
N PRO A 277 31.36 19.85 19.03
CA PRO A 277 32.38 18.88 19.42
C PRO A 277 32.77 18.93 20.91
N ASN A 278 32.39 20.00 21.63
CA ASN A 278 32.68 20.18 23.05
C ASN A 278 31.58 19.62 23.97
N ASP A 279 30.41 19.27 23.42
CA ASP A 279 29.30 18.67 24.16
C ASP A 279 29.54 17.16 24.34
N PRO A 280 29.65 16.64 25.59
CA PRO A 280 29.78 15.22 25.84
C PRO A 280 28.62 14.35 25.31
N GLU A 281 27.43 14.93 25.12
CA GLU A 281 26.26 14.20 24.63
C GLU A 281 26.25 14.01 23.11
N THR A 282 26.98 14.85 22.35
CA THR A 282 27.11 14.76 20.87
C THR A 282 27.54 13.36 20.42
N GLU A 283 28.49 12.73 21.12
CA GLU A 283 28.99 11.40 20.79
C GLU A 283 27.94 10.30 21.03
N GLY A 284 27.07 10.49 22.02
CA GLY A 284 25.92 9.62 22.28
C GLY A 284 24.83 9.78 21.22
N ARG A 285 24.46 11.03 20.89
CA ARG A 285 23.41 11.34 19.91
C ARG A 285 23.75 10.87 18.49
N ILE A 286 25.02 11.01 18.08
CA ILE A 286 25.48 10.51 16.77
C ILE A 286 25.42 8.97 16.72
N ARG A 287 25.79 8.27 17.81
CA ARG A 287 25.65 6.81 17.92
C ARG A 287 24.19 6.36 17.83
N ALA A 288 23.31 6.98 18.61
CA ALA A 288 21.88 6.69 18.60
C ALA A 288 21.28 6.87 17.19
N SER A 289 21.67 7.95 16.47
CA SER A 289 21.29 8.16 15.07
C SER A 289 21.82 7.07 14.12
N TYR A 290 23.04 6.58 14.32
CA TYR A 290 23.58 5.45 13.55
C TYR A 290 22.83 4.14 13.82
N ASP A 291 22.59 3.82 15.09
CA ASP A 291 21.83 2.63 15.49
C ASP A 291 20.41 2.66 14.95
N HIS A 292 19.74 3.81 14.99
CA HIS A 292 18.46 4.02 14.34
C HIS A 292 18.55 3.76 12.84
N ALA A 293 19.52 4.35 12.15
CA ALA A 293 19.68 4.20 10.71
C ALA A 293 19.82 2.73 10.29
N VAL A 294 20.61 1.93 11.03
CA VAL A 294 20.76 0.50 10.73
C VAL A 294 19.57 -0.35 11.16
N LEU A 295 18.79 0.06 12.17
CA LEU A 295 17.51 -0.58 12.49
C LEU A 295 16.44 -0.33 11.42
N ALA A 296 16.43 0.86 10.80
CA ALA A 296 15.44 1.25 9.80
C ALA A 296 15.81 0.81 8.36
N ALA A 297 17.09 0.86 7.98
CA ALA A 297 17.55 0.64 6.61
C ALA A 297 18.74 -0.35 6.49
N GLY A 298 19.30 -0.84 7.60
CA GLY A 298 20.49 -1.71 7.59
C GLY A 298 20.24 -3.12 7.05
N THR A 299 18.98 -3.52 6.86
CA THR A 299 18.57 -4.79 6.23
C THR A 299 18.36 -4.69 4.71
N ASP A 300 18.50 -3.49 4.10
CA ASP A 300 18.54 -3.37 2.65
C ASP A 300 19.81 -4.02 2.10
N PHE A 301 19.67 -4.82 1.03
CA PHE A 301 20.79 -5.46 0.35
C PHE A 301 21.87 -4.48 -0.13
N ARG A 302 21.55 -3.20 -0.34
CA ARG A 302 22.49 -2.14 -0.76
C ARG A 302 22.82 -1.15 0.38
N SER A 303 22.65 -1.57 1.63
CA SER A 303 22.96 -0.78 2.83
C SER A 303 24.46 -0.70 3.16
N ASP A 304 25.35 -1.32 2.38
CA ASP A 304 26.78 -1.44 2.65
C ASP A 304 27.45 -0.11 3.06
N ARG A 305 27.14 0.99 2.35
CA ARG A 305 27.68 2.33 2.64
C ARG A 305 27.28 2.87 4.01
N LEU A 306 26.10 2.51 4.52
CA LEU A 306 25.64 2.92 5.85
C LEU A 306 26.44 2.22 6.95
N TRP A 307 26.60 0.90 6.82
CA TRP A 307 27.41 0.12 7.75
C TRP A 307 28.88 0.53 7.73
N GLU A 308 29.47 0.75 6.55
CA GLU A 308 30.84 1.27 6.44
C GLU A 308 30.99 2.64 7.12
N ALA A 309 30.01 3.54 6.96
CA ALA A 309 30.03 4.84 7.62
C ALA A 309 29.94 4.73 9.16
N PHE A 310 29.23 3.73 9.69
CA PHE A 310 29.14 3.48 11.13
C PHE A 310 30.45 2.87 11.67
N ILE A 311 30.98 1.84 11.00
CA ILE A 311 32.25 1.17 11.33
C ILE A 311 33.41 2.17 11.35
N ASN A 312 33.52 3.01 10.31
CA ASN A 312 34.56 4.03 10.22
C ASN A 312 34.44 5.03 11.39
N TRP A 313 33.23 5.44 11.74
CA TRP A 313 33.00 6.39 12.83
C TRP A 313 33.36 5.83 14.21
N GLU A 314 32.96 4.61 14.56
CA GLU A 314 33.36 3.98 15.83
C GLU A 314 34.88 3.71 15.88
N THR A 315 35.50 3.46 14.72
CA THR A 315 36.96 3.36 14.58
C THR A 315 37.63 4.70 14.84
N GLU A 316 37.08 5.82 14.33
CA GLU A 316 37.54 7.18 14.67
C GLU A 316 37.40 7.47 16.17
N GLN A 317 36.31 7.04 16.82
CA GLN A 317 36.12 7.14 18.27
C GLN A 317 37.01 6.18 19.10
N GLN A 318 37.82 5.33 18.46
CA GLN A 318 38.66 4.30 19.09
C GLN A 318 37.90 3.25 19.93
N LYS A 319 36.58 3.09 19.72
CA LYS A 319 35.73 2.14 20.46
C LYS A 319 35.69 0.80 19.75
N LEU A 320 36.80 0.08 19.78
CA LEU A 320 37.01 -1.16 19.01
C LEU A 320 35.99 -2.28 19.35
N ALA A 321 35.50 -2.35 20.59
CA ALA A 321 34.44 -3.28 20.98
C ALA A 321 33.07 -2.95 20.35
N ASN A 322 32.79 -1.69 20.02
CA ASN A 322 31.60 -1.33 19.25
C ASN A 322 31.77 -1.74 17.78
N VAL A 323 32.98 -1.59 17.24
CA VAL A 323 33.30 -1.99 15.86
C VAL A 323 33.07 -3.49 15.64
N THR A 324 33.50 -4.35 16.57
CA THR A 324 33.20 -5.79 16.52
C THR A 324 31.73 -6.11 16.70
N ALA A 325 31.01 -5.45 17.62
CA ALA A 325 29.57 -5.62 17.75
C ALA A 325 28.79 -5.22 16.47
N ILE A 326 29.27 -4.22 15.72
CA ILE A 326 28.72 -3.86 14.41
C ILE A 326 29.05 -4.93 13.36
N TYR A 327 30.27 -5.49 13.37
CA TYR A 327 30.62 -6.60 12.48
C TYR A 327 29.79 -7.86 12.75
N ASP A 328 29.57 -8.22 14.02
CA ASP A 328 28.74 -9.37 14.38
C ASP A 328 27.28 -9.21 13.92
N ARG A 329 26.77 -7.97 13.85
CA ARG A 329 25.45 -7.67 13.26
C ARG A 329 25.45 -7.80 11.74
N ILE A 330 26.35 -7.12 11.03
CA ILE A 330 26.33 -7.08 9.56
C ILE A 330 26.69 -8.43 8.92
N LEU A 331 27.56 -9.23 9.55
CA LEU A 331 27.96 -10.53 9.00
C LEU A 331 26.82 -11.54 8.90
N GLY A 332 25.72 -11.35 9.67
CA GLY A 332 24.48 -12.10 9.54
C GLY A 332 23.43 -11.50 8.59
N ILE A 333 23.70 -10.36 7.95
CA ILE A 333 22.76 -9.66 7.07
C ILE A 333 23.18 -9.81 5.59
N PRO A 334 22.29 -10.27 4.69
CA PRO A 334 22.60 -10.32 3.26
C PRO A 334 22.77 -8.93 2.65
N THR A 335 23.99 -8.59 2.23
CA THR A 335 24.31 -7.35 1.51
C THR A 335 25.08 -7.60 0.21
N GLN A 336 25.19 -6.58 -0.65
CA GLN A 336 25.89 -6.68 -1.94
C GLN A 336 27.40 -6.90 -1.76
N LEU A 337 28.01 -6.32 -0.72
CA LEU A 337 29.46 -6.37 -0.46
C LEU A 337 29.83 -7.19 0.78
N TYR A 338 28.99 -8.15 1.18
CA TYR A 338 29.19 -9.06 2.34
C TYR A 338 30.62 -9.62 2.45
N SER A 339 31.25 -10.01 1.33
CA SER A 339 32.62 -10.51 1.27
C SER A 339 33.69 -9.46 1.59
N GLN A 340 33.45 -8.18 1.25
CA GLN A 340 34.34 -7.07 1.61
C GLN A 340 34.24 -6.74 3.10
N HIS A 341 33.03 -6.75 3.67
CA HIS A 341 32.83 -6.55 5.10
C HIS A 341 33.56 -7.60 5.92
N PHE A 342 33.50 -8.86 5.49
CA PHE A 342 34.20 -9.96 6.14
C PHE A 342 35.73 -9.90 5.98
N GLN A 343 36.25 -9.40 4.85
CA GLN A 343 37.68 -9.13 4.73
C GLN A 343 38.11 -8.00 5.68
N ARG A 344 37.37 -6.88 5.74
CA ARG A 344 37.68 -5.78 6.67
C ARG A 344 37.57 -6.21 8.14
N PHE A 345 36.65 -7.12 8.47
CA PHE A 345 36.59 -7.76 9.79
C PHE A 345 37.88 -8.54 10.10
N LYS A 346 38.36 -9.39 9.17
CA LYS A 346 39.63 -10.10 9.34
C LYS A 346 40.81 -9.13 9.54
N ASP A 347 40.86 -8.06 8.74
CA ASP A 347 41.89 -7.02 8.85
C ASP A 347 41.82 -6.31 10.22
N HIS A 348 40.62 -5.99 10.71
CA HIS A 348 40.39 -5.40 12.03
C HIS A 348 40.86 -6.32 13.17
N ILE A 349 40.52 -7.60 13.12
CA ILE A 349 40.92 -8.59 14.15
C ILE A 349 42.45 -8.81 14.15
N GLN A 350 43.08 -8.84 12.98
CA GLN A 350 44.54 -8.96 12.84
C GLN A 350 45.31 -7.71 13.26
N ALA A 351 44.75 -6.51 13.04
CA ALA A 351 45.37 -5.25 13.43
C ALA A 351 45.31 -4.99 14.95
N ASN A 352 44.25 -5.44 15.63
CA ASN A 352 43.96 -5.05 17.01
C ASN A 352 44.24 -6.17 18.04
N ASN A 353 44.35 -5.81 19.32
CA ASN A 353 44.50 -6.77 20.42
C ASN A 353 43.12 -7.28 20.88
N PRO A 354 42.89 -8.60 21.05
CA PRO A 354 41.62 -9.16 21.52
C PRO A 354 41.06 -8.54 22.80
N LYS A 355 41.90 -8.03 23.71
CA LYS A 355 41.47 -7.32 24.93
C LYS A 355 40.71 -6.00 24.68
N HIS A 356 40.82 -5.42 23.49
CA HIS A 356 40.20 -4.12 23.18
C HIS A 356 38.93 -4.25 22.34
N PHE A 357 38.68 -5.41 21.74
CA PHE A 357 37.53 -5.64 20.86
C PHE A 357 36.58 -6.76 21.31
N LEU A 358 36.97 -7.60 22.27
CA LEU A 358 36.08 -8.56 22.93
C LEU A 358 35.53 -7.96 24.22
N SER A 359 34.34 -8.40 24.63
CA SER A 359 33.88 -8.15 26.01
C SER A 359 34.77 -8.92 27.01
N GLU A 360 34.80 -8.48 28.27
CA GLU A 360 35.56 -9.20 29.31
C GLU A 360 35.08 -10.65 29.47
N GLU A 361 33.77 -10.87 29.34
CA GLU A 361 33.14 -12.19 29.39
C GLU A 361 33.57 -13.09 28.22
N GLU A 362 33.47 -12.61 26.97
CA GLU A 362 33.88 -13.36 25.78
C GLU A 362 35.40 -13.61 25.77
N PHE A 363 36.19 -12.62 26.18
CA PHE A 363 37.65 -12.75 26.32
C PHE A 363 38.03 -13.85 27.31
N VAL A 364 37.42 -13.86 28.51
CA VAL A 364 37.67 -14.89 29.53
C VAL A 364 37.16 -16.25 29.06
N GLN A 365 36.00 -16.33 28.41
CA GLN A 365 35.45 -17.58 27.89
C GLN A 365 36.36 -18.19 26.82
N LEU A 366 36.81 -17.42 25.83
CA LEU A 366 37.75 -17.87 24.80
C LEU A 366 39.09 -18.32 25.40
N ARG A 367 39.59 -17.62 26.43
CA ARG A 367 40.82 -18.02 27.14
C ARG A 367 40.65 -19.35 27.89
N LEU A 368 39.50 -19.57 28.51
CA LEU A 368 39.14 -20.85 29.15
C LEU A 368 38.94 -21.98 28.13
N GLU A 369 38.39 -21.71 26.96
CA GLU A 369 38.26 -22.69 25.88
C GLU A 369 39.63 -23.07 25.31
N LEU A 370 40.49 -22.10 24.98
CA LEU A 370 41.84 -22.36 24.46
C LEU A 370 42.72 -23.10 25.45
N SER A 371 42.64 -22.80 26.75
CA SER A 371 43.37 -23.55 27.78
C SER A 371 42.87 -24.99 27.94
N LYS A 372 41.55 -25.24 27.89
CA LYS A 372 40.97 -26.60 27.86
C LYS A 372 41.40 -27.37 26.61
N SER A 373 41.39 -26.74 25.43
CA SER A 373 41.82 -27.34 24.17
C SER A 373 43.31 -27.69 24.17
N SER A 374 44.15 -26.81 24.72
CA SER A 374 45.59 -27.05 24.90
C SER A 374 45.86 -28.21 25.86
N LEU A 375 45.14 -28.25 27.00
CA LEU A 375 45.20 -29.37 27.95
C LEU A 375 44.72 -30.68 27.32
N ALA A 376 43.64 -30.67 26.56
CA ALA A 376 43.12 -31.85 25.87
C ALA A 376 44.12 -32.39 24.81
N ALA A 377 44.78 -31.50 24.07
CA ALA A 377 45.82 -31.87 23.11
C ALA A 377 47.09 -32.44 23.78
N MET A 378 47.44 -31.99 25.00
CA MET A 378 48.53 -32.58 25.78
C MET A 378 48.16 -33.91 26.45
N VAL A 379 46.89 -34.15 26.78
CA VAL A 379 46.43 -35.42 27.37
C VAL A 379 46.38 -36.56 26.34
N SER A 380 46.48 -36.26 25.04
CA SER A 380 46.59 -37.27 23.97
C SER A 380 48.02 -37.77 23.67
N ASP A 381 49.08 -37.20 24.26
CA ASP A 381 50.46 -37.65 24.05
C ASP A 381 51.15 -37.95 25.40
N ASP A 382 51.44 -39.23 25.62
CA ASP A 382 52.00 -39.89 26.81
C ASP A 382 51.42 -39.57 28.20
N GLY A 383 50.80 -40.60 28.79
CA GLY A 383 50.31 -40.55 30.16
C GLY A 383 51.41 -40.72 31.20
N GLU A 384 51.92 -39.62 31.76
CA GLU A 384 52.55 -39.63 33.08
C GLU A 384 52.06 -38.46 33.95
N SER A 385 51.47 -38.79 35.10
CA SER A 385 50.84 -37.82 35.99
C SER A 385 51.87 -37.07 36.84
N SER A 386 51.97 -35.75 36.65
CA SER A 386 52.48 -34.85 37.69
C SER A 386 51.57 -33.64 37.81
N ALA A 387 50.85 -33.56 38.94
CA ALA A 387 50.20 -32.32 39.35
C ALA A 387 51.21 -31.47 40.14
N PRO A 388 51.37 -30.19 39.78
CA PRO A 388 51.60 -29.14 40.75
C PRO A 388 50.29 -28.38 40.98
N GLN A 389 49.94 -28.17 42.24
CA GLN A 389 49.06 -27.07 42.59
C GLN A 389 49.83 -25.77 42.36
N GLU A 390 49.32 -24.90 41.51
CA GLU A 390 49.47 -23.46 41.73
C GLU A 390 48.09 -22.86 41.47
N GLU A 391 47.45 -22.39 42.53
CA GLU A 391 46.18 -21.67 42.44
C GLU A 391 46.41 -20.39 41.63
N LEU A 392 45.60 -20.15 40.59
CA LEU A 392 45.08 -18.84 40.16
C LEU A 392 44.33 -18.97 38.81
N PRO A 393 43.00 -19.00 38.87
CA PRO A 393 42.20 -18.13 38.00
C PRO A 393 41.26 -17.26 38.86
N PRO A 394 41.10 -15.96 38.56
CA PRO A 394 40.59 -15.55 37.25
C PRO A 394 41.19 -14.29 36.60
N GLY A 395 41.27 -14.32 35.27
CA GLY A 395 40.83 -13.18 34.43
C GLY A 395 41.82 -12.05 34.12
N THR A 396 42.69 -11.61 35.04
CA THR A 396 43.34 -10.29 34.90
C THR A 396 44.85 -10.27 34.68
N GLU A 397 45.59 -11.34 34.97
CA GLU A 397 47.05 -11.33 34.77
C GLU A 397 47.48 -11.81 33.37
N ASP A 398 48.46 -11.09 32.84
CA ASP A 398 49.14 -11.42 31.59
C ASP A 398 50.11 -12.58 31.80
N LEU A 399 50.17 -13.53 30.85
CA LEU A 399 51.14 -14.62 30.94
C LEU A 399 52.56 -14.03 31.04
N PRO A 400 53.40 -14.44 32.02
CA PRO A 400 54.68 -13.78 32.27
C PRO A 400 55.64 -13.87 31.07
N ASP A 401 55.56 -14.95 30.30
CA ASP A 401 56.32 -15.15 29.08
C ASP A 401 55.75 -14.34 27.89
N PRO A 402 56.51 -13.38 27.31
CA PRO A 402 56.07 -12.62 26.15
C PRO A 402 55.83 -13.47 24.90
N ALA A 403 56.55 -14.59 24.71
CA ALA A 403 56.33 -15.46 23.57
C ALA A 403 54.97 -16.18 23.66
N LYS A 404 54.62 -16.66 24.86
CA LYS A 404 53.32 -17.31 25.11
C LYS A 404 52.15 -16.34 24.95
N ARG A 405 52.31 -15.06 25.35
CA ARG A 405 51.31 -14.01 25.09
C ARG A 405 51.05 -13.80 23.62
N VAL A 406 52.10 -13.74 22.79
CA VAL A 406 51.93 -13.58 21.33
C VAL A 406 51.20 -14.78 20.73
N THR A 407 51.54 -16.02 21.12
CA THR A 407 50.81 -17.21 20.64
C THR A 407 49.37 -17.29 21.15
N GLU A 408 49.10 -16.84 22.39
CA GLU A 408 47.74 -16.77 22.94
C GLU A 408 46.88 -15.76 22.18
N ILE A 409 47.39 -14.54 21.97
CA ILE A 409 46.72 -13.48 21.19
C ILE A 409 46.41 -13.97 19.78
N GLU A 410 47.36 -14.65 19.12
CA GLU A 410 47.17 -15.12 17.75
C GLU A 410 46.18 -16.29 17.67
N ASN A 411 46.19 -17.20 18.64
CA ASN A 411 45.18 -18.26 18.75
C ASN A 411 43.77 -17.70 19.01
N MET A 412 43.65 -16.66 19.85
CA MET A 412 42.37 -15.97 20.08
C MET A 412 41.84 -15.31 18.80
N ARG A 413 42.69 -14.62 18.05
CA ARG A 413 42.33 -14.04 16.74
C ARG A 413 41.84 -15.10 15.75
N HIS A 414 42.55 -16.21 15.64
CA HIS A 414 42.14 -17.33 14.79
C HIS A 414 40.79 -17.90 15.21
N LYS A 415 40.55 -18.10 16.51
CA LYS A 415 39.28 -18.63 17.02
C LYS A 415 38.10 -17.68 16.79
N VAL A 416 38.30 -16.37 16.97
CA VAL A 416 37.27 -15.36 16.65
C VAL A 416 36.94 -15.36 15.16
N ILE A 417 37.95 -15.42 14.28
CA ILE A 417 37.75 -15.50 12.83
C ILE A 417 37.04 -16.81 12.43
N GLU A 418 37.39 -17.95 13.04
CA GLU A 418 36.74 -19.25 12.81
C GLU A 418 35.24 -19.20 13.13
N VAL A 419 34.86 -18.72 14.32
CA VAL A 419 33.45 -18.63 14.73
C VAL A 419 32.64 -17.73 13.80
N ARG A 420 33.18 -16.56 13.42
CA ARG A 420 32.49 -15.63 12.51
C ARG A 420 32.53 -16.08 11.03
N GLN A 421 33.44 -16.99 10.66
CA GLN A 421 33.47 -17.62 9.32
C GLN A 421 32.23 -18.51 9.09
N GLU A 422 31.72 -19.19 10.11
CA GLU A 422 30.49 -19.99 9.98
C GLU A 422 29.26 -19.12 9.68
N VAL A 423 29.12 -18.00 10.40
CA VAL A 423 28.06 -16.99 10.17
C VAL A 423 28.17 -16.41 8.75
N PHE A 424 29.39 -16.06 8.32
CA PHE A 424 29.66 -15.60 6.97
C PHE A 424 29.25 -16.63 5.91
N ASN A 425 29.62 -17.91 6.08
CA ASN A 425 29.28 -18.97 5.12
C ASN A 425 27.75 -19.17 4.99
N HIS A 426 27.01 -19.04 6.11
CA HIS A 426 25.56 -19.08 6.09
C HIS A 426 24.98 -17.87 5.33
N ASN A 427 25.47 -16.67 5.62
CA ASN A 427 25.04 -15.45 4.94
C ASN A 427 25.37 -15.46 3.43
N GLU A 428 26.54 -15.98 3.03
CA GLU A 428 26.92 -16.18 1.62
C GLU A 428 25.90 -17.05 0.87
N HIS A 429 25.40 -18.11 1.51
CA HIS A 429 24.34 -18.95 0.95
C HIS A 429 23.00 -18.18 0.82
N GLU A 430 22.62 -17.39 1.82
CA GLU A 430 21.42 -16.55 1.80
C GLU A 430 21.51 -15.41 0.76
N VAL A 431 22.69 -14.83 0.55
CA VAL A 431 22.97 -13.87 -0.53
C VAL A 431 22.86 -14.56 -1.89
N SER A 432 23.45 -15.75 -2.05
CA SER A 432 23.44 -16.50 -3.33
C SER A 432 22.02 -16.81 -3.82
N LYS A 433 21.11 -17.19 -2.91
CA LYS A 433 19.68 -17.39 -3.22
C LYS A 433 18.99 -16.15 -3.83
N ARG A 434 19.45 -14.96 -3.45
CA ARG A 434 18.77 -13.67 -3.72
C ARG A 434 19.46 -12.81 -4.76
N TRP A 435 20.71 -13.13 -5.08
CA TRP A 435 21.57 -12.35 -5.97
C TRP A 435 20.90 -12.01 -7.30
N ALA A 436 20.30 -12.99 -7.97
CA ALA A 436 19.64 -12.79 -9.27
C ALA A 436 18.47 -11.79 -9.19
N PHE A 437 17.68 -11.82 -8.11
CA PHE A 437 16.57 -10.89 -7.90
C PHE A 437 17.08 -9.47 -7.61
N GLU A 438 18.07 -9.32 -6.73
CA GLU A 438 18.66 -8.02 -6.37
C GLU A 438 19.45 -7.39 -7.53
N GLU A 439 20.08 -8.19 -8.40
CA GLU A 439 20.69 -7.75 -9.66
C GLU A 439 19.63 -7.32 -10.70
N GLY A 440 18.48 -8.00 -10.74
CA GLY A 440 17.33 -7.63 -11.57
C GLY A 440 16.72 -6.25 -11.23
N ILE A 441 16.91 -5.74 -10.01
CA ILE A 441 16.44 -4.41 -9.58
C ILE A 441 17.36 -3.30 -10.11
N LYS A 442 17.06 -2.82 -11.32
CA LYS A 442 17.81 -1.69 -11.92
C LYS A 442 17.52 -0.34 -11.27
N ARG A 443 16.31 -0.14 -10.74
CA ARG A 443 15.88 1.13 -10.12
C ARG A 443 15.25 0.87 -8.73
N PRO A 444 16.02 0.90 -7.63
CA PRO A 444 15.51 0.66 -6.28
C PRO A 444 14.79 1.88 -5.66
N TYR A 445 14.91 3.06 -6.28
CA TYR A 445 14.32 4.31 -5.79
C TYR A 445 13.05 4.71 -6.58
N PHE A 446 12.20 5.52 -5.93
CA PHE A 446 10.99 6.04 -6.55
C PHE A 446 11.30 7.01 -7.71
N HIS A 447 10.57 6.85 -8.83
CA HIS A 447 10.48 7.86 -9.89
C HIS A 447 9.21 7.63 -10.70
N VAL A 448 8.49 8.73 -10.99
CA VAL A 448 7.22 8.77 -11.76
C VAL A 448 7.28 8.10 -13.15
N LYS A 449 8.46 7.94 -13.77
CA LYS A 449 8.60 7.15 -15.01
C LYS A 449 8.23 5.69 -14.75
N ALA A 450 7.38 5.12 -15.61
CA ALA A 450 7.00 3.72 -15.53
C ALA A 450 8.23 2.77 -15.56
N LEU A 451 8.17 1.72 -14.75
CA LEU A 451 9.09 0.59 -14.77
C LEU A 451 8.80 -0.33 -15.96
N GLU A 452 9.84 -1.03 -16.42
CA GLU A 452 9.73 -2.09 -17.40
C GLU A 452 8.98 -3.29 -16.82
N LYS A 453 8.16 -3.99 -17.63
CA LYS A 453 7.44 -5.20 -17.19
C LYS A 453 8.36 -6.27 -16.61
N THR A 454 9.59 -6.37 -17.11
CA THR A 454 10.65 -7.25 -16.59
C THR A 454 10.98 -6.96 -15.14
N GLN A 455 11.11 -5.68 -14.76
CA GLN A 455 11.38 -5.28 -13.38
C GLN A 455 10.16 -5.49 -12.48
N LEU A 456 8.95 -5.26 -12.99
CA LEU A 456 7.71 -5.56 -12.26
C LEU A 456 7.54 -7.07 -12.00
N ASN A 457 7.91 -7.92 -12.95
CA ASN A 457 7.91 -9.38 -12.77
C ASN A 457 8.99 -9.81 -11.76
N ASN A 458 10.21 -9.30 -11.87
CA ASN A 458 11.29 -9.56 -10.91
C ASN A 458 10.89 -9.22 -9.46
N TRP A 459 10.22 -8.08 -9.25
CA TRP A 459 9.68 -7.73 -7.93
C TRP A 459 8.60 -8.70 -7.44
N LYS A 460 7.70 -9.18 -8.32
CA LYS A 460 6.67 -10.16 -7.95
C LYS A 460 7.30 -11.49 -7.57
N GLU A 461 8.18 -12.02 -8.42
CA GLU A 461 8.87 -13.29 -8.23
C GLU A 461 9.75 -13.26 -6.96
N TYR A 462 10.42 -12.14 -6.67
CA TYR A 462 11.21 -12.00 -5.44
C TYR A 462 10.34 -11.91 -4.18
N LEU A 463 9.20 -11.18 -4.24
CA LEU A 463 8.24 -11.15 -3.14
C LEU A 463 7.63 -12.53 -2.89
N ASP A 464 7.25 -13.26 -3.95
CA ASP A 464 6.75 -14.63 -3.82
C ASP A 464 7.81 -15.57 -3.23
N PHE A 465 9.08 -15.45 -3.64
CA PHE A 465 10.20 -16.21 -3.06
C PHE A 465 10.38 -15.96 -1.56
N GLU A 466 10.40 -14.70 -1.09
CA GLU A 466 10.53 -14.42 0.36
C GLU A 466 9.26 -14.79 1.14
N ILE A 467 8.06 -14.68 0.55
CA ILE A 467 6.82 -15.14 1.20
C ILE A 467 6.86 -16.65 1.47
N GLU A 468 7.47 -17.43 0.57
CA GLU A 468 7.59 -18.89 0.71
C GLU A 468 8.78 -19.34 1.59
N ASN A 469 9.88 -18.57 1.64
CA ASN A 469 11.16 -19.04 2.20
C ASN A 469 11.81 -18.10 3.26
N GLY A 470 11.33 -16.87 3.38
CA GLY A 470 11.90 -15.83 4.25
C GLY A 470 11.20 -15.73 5.61
N THR A 471 11.80 -14.97 6.52
CA THR A 471 11.13 -14.61 7.78
C THR A 471 10.11 -13.49 7.54
N PRO A 472 9.03 -13.36 8.34
CA PRO A 472 8.03 -12.33 8.11
C PRO A 472 8.57 -10.89 8.18
N GLU A 473 9.56 -10.64 9.02
CA GLU A 473 10.27 -9.35 9.12
C GLU A 473 10.91 -9.00 7.77
N ARG A 474 11.55 -10.00 7.16
CA ARG A 474 12.21 -9.86 5.87
C ARG A 474 11.22 -9.65 4.73
N VAL A 475 10.05 -10.32 4.78
CA VAL A 475 8.95 -10.11 3.83
C VAL A 475 8.39 -8.69 3.94
N VAL A 476 8.12 -8.20 5.16
CA VAL A 476 7.67 -6.83 5.42
C VAL A 476 8.68 -5.80 4.91
N VAL A 477 9.97 -5.96 5.22
CA VAL A 477 11.04 -5.11 4.70
C VAL A 477 11.07 -5.13 3.17
N LEU A 478 10.98 -6.31 2.53
CA LEU A 478 10.99 -6.39 1.06
C LEU A 478 9.75 -5.73 0.44
N PHE A 479 8.57 -5.84 1.07
CA PHE A 479 7.38 -5.13 0.62
C PHE A 479 7.55 -3.61 0.70
N GLU A 480 8.03 -3.04 1.82
CA GLU A 480 8.26 -1.59 1.91
C GLU A 480 9.34 -1.12 0.91
N ARG A 481 10.43 -1.89 0.70
CA ARG A 481 11.42 -1.63 -0.38
C ARG A 481 10.76 -1.62 -1.77
N CYS A 482 9.95 -2.64 -2.05
CA CYS A 482 9.23 -2.76 -3.32
C CYS A 482 8.30 -1.57 -3.55
N LEU A 483 7.55 -1.17 -2.53
CA LEU A 483 6.60 -0.05 -2.60
C LEU A 483 7.30 1.30 -2.78
N ILE A 484 8.56 1.49 -2.37
CA ILE A 484 9.33 2.68 -2.74
C ILE A 484 9.50 2.76 -4.27
N ALA A 485 10.03 1.71 -4.90
CA ALA A 485 10.23 1.69 -6.35
C ALA A 485 8.90 1.63 -7.15
N CYS A 486 7.88 0.97 -6.58
CA CYS A 486 6.64 0.58 -7.25
C CYS A 486 5.38 1.29 -6.70
N ALA A 487 5.50 2.43 -6.03
CA ALA A 487 4.37 3.14 -5.40
C ALA A 487 3.17 3.43 -6.33
N LEU A 488 3.40 3.55 -7.64
CA LEU A 488 2.36 3.85 -8.65
C LEU A 488 1.61 2.59 -9.17
N TYR A 489 1.90 1.40 -8.64
CA TYR A 489 1.35 0.12 -9.10
C TYR A 489 0.46 -0.51 -8.03
N GLU A 490 -0.86 -0.39 -8.19
CA GLU A 490 -1.86 -0.85 -7.22
C GLU A 490 -1.76 -2.36 -6.89
N GLU A 491 -1.26 -3.17 -7.82
CA GLU A 491 -1.05 -4.61 -7.64
C GLU A 491 -0.13 -4.98 -6.47
N PHE A 492 0.90 -4.20 -6.17
CA PHE A 492 1.84 -4.49 -5.07
C PHE A 492 1.26 -4.09 -3.71
N TRP A 493 0.57 -2.95 -3.64
CA TRP A 493 -0.18 -2.54 -2.44
C TRP A 493 -1.26 -3.57 -2.09
N ILE A 494 -1.99 -4.07 -3.09
CA ILE A 494 -3.01 -5.12 -2.90
C ILE A 494 -2.37 -6.45 -2.48
N LYS A 495 -1.20 -6.82 -3.04
CA LYS A 495 -0.47 -8.03 -2.62
C LYS A 495 0.03 -7.92 -1.17
N TYR A 496 0.51 -6.75 -0.75
CA TYR A 496 0.97 -6.50 0.61
C TYR A 496 -0.17 -6.49 1.63
N ALA A 497 -1.28 -5.82 1.32
CA ALA A 497 -2.49 -5.85 2.15
C ALA A 497 -2.96 -7.30 2.37
N LYS A 498 -3.03 -8.12 1.31
CA LYS A 498 -3.38 -9.55 1.41
C LYS A 498 -2.39 -10.38 2.23
N TYR A 499 -1.10 -10.04 2.20
CA TYR A 499 -0.12 -10.69 3.07
C TYR A 499 -0.41 -10.36 4.54
N LEU A 500 -0.69 -9.08 4.86
CA LEU A 500 -0.98 -8.62 6.22
C LEU A 500 -2.37 -9.04 6.75
N GLU A 501 -3.33 -9.44 5.90
CA GLU A 501 -4.67 -9.90 6.33
C GLU A 501 -4.61 -11.07 7.34
N GLY A 502 -3.57 -11.91 7.28
CA GLY A 502 -3.34 -13.00 8.23
C GLY A 502 -2.61 -12.62 9.53
N TYR A 503 -2.16 -11.37 9.66
CA TYR A 503 -1.26 -10.95 10.75
C TYR A 503 -1.71 -9.70 11.51
N SER A 504 -2.21 -8.65 10.84
CA SER A 504 -2.59 -7.40 11.53
C SER A 504 -3.62 -6.59 10.73
N THR A 505 -4.82 -6.43 11.29
CA THR A 505 -5.88 -5.58 10.72
C THR A 505 -5.45 -4.12 10.60
N ASP A 506 -4.68 -3.63 11.57
CA ASP A 506 -4.22 -2.24 11.61
C ASP A 506 -3.07 -2.01 10.63
N GLY A 507 -2.23 -3.01 10.41
CA GLY A 507 -1.27 -3.06 9.31
C GLY A 507 -1.97 -2.95 7.94
N VAL A 508 -3.00 -3.77 7.69
CA VAL A 508 -3.79 -3.70 6.44
C VAL A 508 -4.42 -2.31 6.24
N ARG A 509 -5.03 -1.75 7.30
CA ARG A 509 -5.60 -0.39 7.27
C ARG A 509 -4.55 0.66 6.94
N HIS A 510 -3.37 0.59 7.56
CA HIS A 510 -2.26 1.50 7.31
C HIS A 510 -1.81 1.43 5.83
N VAL A 511 -1.63 0.22 5.30
CA VAL A 511 -1.23 -0.02 3.90
C VAL A 511 -2.25 0.57 2.92
N TYR A 512 -3.55 0.30 3.13
CA TYR A 512 -4.59 0.87 2.28
C TYR A 512 -4.65 2.40 2.36
N LYS A 513 -4.59 2.97 3.56
CA LYS A 513 -4.59 4.43 3.76
C LYS A 513 -3.40 5.07 3.05
N LYS A 514 -2.18 4.56 3.28
CA LYS A 514 -0.93 4.99 2.62
C LYS A 514 -1.03 4.92 1.09
N ALA A 515 -1.57 3.83 0.55
CA ALA A 515 -1.78 3.67 -0.89
C ALA A 515 -2.78 4.69 -1.45
N CYS A 516 -3.96 4.80 -0.83
CA CYS A 516 -5.08 5.59 -1.31
C CYS A 516 -4.91 7.10 -1.12
N THR A 517 -4.50 7.57 0.07
CA THR A 517 -4.46 9.01 0.38
C THR A 517 -3.23 9.73 -0.15
N ILE A 518 -2.14 8.99 -0.46
CA ILE A 518 -0.86 9.57 -0.90
C ILE A 518 -0.59 9.23 -2.37
N HIS A 519 -0.40 7.94 -2.68
CA HIS A 519 0.22 7.53 -3.94
C HIS A 519 -0.78 7.30 -5.09
N LEU A 520 -1.99 6.81 -4.79
CA LEU A 520 -2.96 6.33 -5.78
C LEU A 520 -4.38 6.94 -5.68
N PRO A 521 -4.58 8.23 -5.32
CA PRO A 521 -5.90 8.80 -5.00
C PRO A 521 -6.94 8.68 -6.12
N LYS A 522 -6.52 8.61 -7.39
CA LYS A 522 -7.42 8.46 -8.55
C LYS A 522 -7.66 7.00 -8.99
N LYS A 523 -7.09 5.99 -8.32
CA LYS A 523 -7.25 4.56 -8.68
C LYS A 523 -8.46 3.94 -7.98
N PRO A 524 -9.56 3.62 -8.69
CA PRO A 524 -10.79 3.19 -8.02
C PRO A 524 -10.69 1.78 -7.43
N ALA A 525 -9.96 0.86 -8.05
CA ALA A 525 -9.96 -0.55 -7.66
C ALA A 525 -9.43 -0.75 -6.23
N ILE A 526 -8.30 -0.13 -5.88
CA ILE A 526 -7.73 -0.20 -4.53
C ILE A 526 -8.61 0.48 -3.46
N HIS A 527 -9.26 1.60 -3.79
CA HIS A 527 -10.22 2.25 -2.87
C HIS A 527 -11.47 1.40 -2.63
N LEU A 528 -11.97 0.69 -3.66
CA LEU A 528 -13.10 -0.23 -3.50
C LEU A 528 -12.73 -1.47 -2.67
N LEU A 529 -11.46 -1.88 -2.65
CA LEU A 529 -10.95 -2.92 -1.76
C LEU A 529 -10.82 -2.39 -0.33
N TRP A 530 -10.24 -1.20 -0.12
CA TRP A 530 -10.15 -0.57 1.20
C TRP A 530 -11.54 -0.38 1.84
N ALA A 531 -12.51 0.17 1.11
CA ALA A 531 -13.87 0.34 1.62
C ALA A 531 -14.57 -1.01 1.92
N ALA A 532 -14.26 -2.07 1.17
CA ALA A 532 -14.77 -3.41 1.47
C ALA A 532 -14.09 -4.03 2.69
N PHE A 533 -12.80 -3.77 2.90
CA PHE A 533 -12.06 -4.16 4.08
C PHE A 533 -12.62 -3.48 5.34
N GLU A 534 -12.82 -2.15 5.34
CA GLU A 534 -13.40 -1.45 6.51
C GLU A 534 -14.84 -1.92 6.78
N GLU A 535 -15.65 -2.16 5.75
CA GLU A 535 -16.98 -2.78 5.89
C GLU A 535 -16.90 -4.17 6.54
N GLN A 536 -15.92 -5.00 6.18
CA GLN A 536 -15.68 -6.32 6.78
C GLN A 536 -15.21 -6.23 8.24
N GLN A 537 -14.44 -5.20 8.61
CA GLN A 537 -14.05 -4.93 10.01
C GLN A 537 -15.16 -4.24 10.83
N GLY A 538 -16.31 -3.91 10.22
CA GLY A 538 -17.42 -3.22 10.88
C GLY A 538 -17.34 -1.68 10.92
N ASN A 539 -16.29 -1.09 10.33
CA ASN A 539 -16.08 0.36 10.23
C ASN A 539 -16.87 0.98 9.07
N VAL A 540 -18.20 0.89 9.14
CA VAL A 540 -19.12 1.28 8.04
C VAL A 540 -18.99 2.76 7.70
N GLU A 541 -18.85 3.62 8.72
CA GLU A 541 -18.71 5.08 8.57
C GLU A 541 -17.44 5.46 7.79
N GLU A 542 -16.32 4.76 8.02
CA GLU A 542 -15.10 4.95 7.25
C GLU A 542 -15.27 4.44 5.81
N ALA A 543 -15.91 3.29 5.61
CA ALA A 543 -16.26 2.80 4.28
C ALA A 543 -17.13 3.80 3.49
N ARG A 544 -18.08 4.49 4.14
CA ARG A 544 -18.85 5.59 3.53
C ARG A 544 -17.97 6.78 3.16
N SER A 545 -17.07 7.17 4.06
CA SER A 545 -16.12 8.27 3.88
C SER A 545 -15.23 8.03 2.66
N ILE A 546 -14.54 6.88 2.61
CA ILE A 546 -13.66 6.47 1.51
C ILE A 546 -14.38 6.55 0.16
N LEU A 547 -15.58 5.98 0.06
CA LEU A 547 -16.34 5.95 -1.19
C LEU A 547 -16.86 7.33 -1.61
N LYS A 548 -17.17 8.21 -0.66
CA LYS A 548 -17.56 9.60 -0.92
C LYS A 548 -16.37 10.39 -1.46
N THR A 549 -15.21 10.36 -0.78
CA THR A 549 -13.99 11.03 -1.23
C THR A 549 -13.50 10.52 -2.59
N LEU A 550 -13.63 9.21 -2.85
CA LEU A 550 -13.33 8.65 -4.17
C LEU A 550 -14.25 9.19 -5.27
N GLU A 551 -15.54 9.37 -4.98
CA GLU A 551 -16.51 9.91 -5.95
C GLU A 551 -16.29 11.41 -6.22
N GLU A 552 -15.92 12.19 -5.20
CA GLU A 552 -15.51 13.58 -5.33
C GLU A 552 -14.21 13.70 -6.17
N THR A 553 -13.24 12.80 -5.94
CA THR A 553 -11.96 12.76 -6.64
C THR A 553 -12.06 12.25 -8.09
N VAL A 554 -12.94 11.28 -8.35
CA VAL A 554 -13.09 10.61 -9.66
C VAL A 554 -14.58 10.56 -10.07
N SER A 555 -15.13 11.75 -10.32
CA SER A 555 -16.54 11.92 -10.68
C SER A 555 -16.95 11.17 -11.96
N GLY A 556 -18.20 10.69 -11.99
CA GLY A 556 -18.80 10.00 -13.14
C GLY A 556 -18.56 8.48 -13.21
N LEU A 557 -17.85 7.89 -12.24
CA LEU A 557 -17.69 6.44 -12.17
C LEU A 557 -18.90 5.74 -11.53
N ALA A 558 -19.78 5.19 -12.38
CA ALA A 558 -20.96 4.44 -11.94
C ALA A 558 -20.65 3.30 -10.97
N MET A 559 -19.48 2.67 -11.07
CA MET A 559 -19.04 1.62 -10.13
C MET A 559 -18.93 2.10 -8.68
N VAL A 560 -18.53 3.36 -8.45
CA VAL A 560 -18.37 3.95 -7.10
C VAL A 560 -19.74 4.25 -6.51
N ARG A 561 -20.60 4.96 -7.26
CA ARG A 561 -21.99 5.23 -6.87
C ARG A 561 -22.77 3.95 -6.55
N LEU A 562 -22.62 2.90 -7.38
CA LEU A 562 -23.23 1.59 -7.11
C LEU A 562 -22.68 0.88 -5.87
N ARG A 563 -21.40 1.08 -5.51
CA ARG A 563 -20.85 0.54 -4.26
C ARG A 563 -21.45 1.28 -3.06
N ARG A 564 -21.52 2.62 -3.08
CA ARG A 564 -22.18 3.43 -2.03
C ARG A 564 -23.64 2.99 -1.80
N VAL A 565 -24.42 2.90 -2.86
CA VAL A 565 -25.81 2.41 -2.81
C VAL A 565 -25.91 0.97 -2.26
N SER A 566 -24.94 0.11 -2.57
CA SER A 566 -24.93 -1.27 -2.10
C SER A 566 -24.49 -1.41 -0.63
N LEU A 567 -23.61 -0.53 -0.15
CA LEU A 567 -23.24 -0.38 1.26
C LEU A 567 -24.49 0.01 2.08
N GLU A 568 -25.12 1.15 1.75
CA GLU A 568 -26.32 1.60 2.48
C GLU A 568 -27.45 0.55 2.45
N ARG A 569 -27.64 -0.15 1.32
CA ARG A 569 -28.62 -1.24 1.23
C ARG A 569 -28.30 -2.42 2.17
N ARG A 570 -27.03 -2.80 2.34
CA ARG A 570 -26.65 -3.90 3.26
C ARG A 570 -26.85 -3.52 4.73
N HIS A 571 -26.66 -2.25 5.08
CA HIS A 571 -26.87 -1.73 6.44
C HIS A 571 -28.29 -1.22 6.71
N GLY A 572 -29.25 -1.43 5.79
CA GLY A 572 -30.67 -1.11 5.99
C GLY A 572 -31.07 0.35 5.71
N ASN A 573 -30.12 1.21 5.33
CA ASN A 573 -30.34 2.62 4.99
C ASN A 573 -30.98 2.77 3.59
N LEU A 574 -32.20 2.26 3.42
CA LEU A 574 -32.88 2.20 2.13
C LEU A 574 -33.28 3.58 1.58
N GLU A 575 -33.44 4.58 2.45
CA GLU A 575 -33.73 5.97 2.07
C GLU A 575 -32.50 6.64 1.46
N GLU A 576 -31.33 6.56 2.10
CA GLU A 576 -30.05 7.03 1.54
C GLU A 576 -29.69 6.28 0.25
N ALA A 577 -29.92 4.97 0.19
CA ALA A 577 -29.72 4.19 -1.02
C ALA A 577 -30.65 4.62 -2.18
N GLU A 578 -31.83 5.18 -1.91
CA GLU A 578 -32.71 5.79 -2.90
C GLU A 578 -32.26 7.22 -3.25
N ALA A 579 -31.89 8.04 -2.25
CA ALA A 579 -31.40 9.40 -2.44
C ALA A 579 -30.15 9.45 -3.33
N LEU A 580 -29.16 8.58 -3.07
CA LEU A 580 -27.94 8.47 -3.88
C LEU A 580 -28.20 8.13 -5.35
N LEU A 581 -29.24 7.34 -5.65
CA LEU A 581 -29.63 7.02 -7.03
C LEU A 581 -30.40 8.16 -7.69
N ARG A 582 -31.23 8.90 -6.94
CA ARG A 582 -31.92 10.11 -7.43
C ARG A 582 -30.92 11.22 -7.76
N GLU A 583 -29.99 11.50 -6.86
CA GLU A 583 -28.87 12.44 -7.08
C GLU A 583 -28.09 12.05 -8.34
N ALA A 584 -27.75 10.78 -8.52
CA ALA A 584 -27.04 10.29 -9.71
C ALA A 584 -27.87 10.38 -11.01
N MET A 585 -29.20 10.34 -10.95
CA MET A 585 -30.08 10.60 -12.09
C MET A 585 -30.14 12.10 -12.45
N GLU A 586 -30.03 12.98 -11.46
CA GLU A 586 -30.03 14.44 -11.61
C GLU A 586 -28.67 14.98 -12.08
N SER A 587 -27.56 14.38 -11.61
CA SER A 587 -26.19 14.73 -11.98
C SER A 587 -25.69 14.04 -13.26
N ALA A 588 -26.51 13.18 -13.87
CA ALA A 588 -26.16 12.44 -15.09
C ALA A 588 -25.94 13.39 -16.28
N LYS A 589 -24.89 13.14 -17.07
CA LYS A 589 -24.53 14.00 -18.21
C LYS A 589 -25.36 13.69 -19.45
N ASN A 590 -25.70 12.42 -19.63
CA ASN A 590 -26.38 11.90 -20.81
C ASN A 590 -27.67 11.17 -20.42
N ALA A 591 -28.69 11.23 -21.30
CA ALA A 591 -29.96 10.51 -21.09
C ALA A 591 -29.77 9.01 -20.83
N THR A 592 -28.79 8.37 -21.47
CA THR A 592 -28.42 6.97 -21.25
C THR A 592 -27.87 6.68 -19.85
N GLU A 593 -27.21 7.64 -19.19
CA GLU A 593 -26.78 7.52 -17.79
C GLU A 593 -27.97 7.68 -16.83
N THR A 594 -28.84 8.66 -17.08
CA THR A 594 -30.10 8.83 -16.33
C THR A 594 -30.95 7.56 -16.41
N SER A 595 -31.12 7.01 -17.61
CA SER A 595 -31.81 5.74 -17.87
C SER A 595 -31.18 4.56 -17.15
N PHE A 596 -29.85 4.52 -17.05
CA PHE A 596 -29.15 3.48 -16.29
C PHE A 596 -29.45 3.54 -14.79
N TYR A 597 -29.32 4.72 -14.16
CA TYR A 597 -29.62 4.88 -12.74
C TYR A 597 -31.11 4.69 -12.43
N ALA A 598 -32.01 5.11 -13.32
CA ALA A 598 -33.45 4.86 -13.21
C ALA A 598 -33.78 3.35 -13.17
N VAL A 599 -33.16 2.54 -14.04
CA VAL A 599 -33.29 1.07 -14.01
C VAL A 599 -32.81 0.50 -12.67
N LYS A 600 -31.69 1.01 -12.12
CA LYS A 600 -31.16 0.53 -10.83
C LYS A 600 -32.09 0.91 -9.67
N LEU A 601 -32.63 2.12 -9.67
CA LEU A 601 -33.61 2.59 -8.68
C LEU A 601 -34.90 1.78 -8.75
N ALA A 602 -35.46 1.59 -9.94
CA ALA A 602 -36.66 0.78 -10.14
C ALA A 602 -36.48 -0.67 -9.67
N ARG A 603 -35.32 -1.30 -9.97
CA ARG A 603 -34.99 -2.65 -9.46
C ARG A 603 -34.88 -2.71 -7.94
N GLN A 604 -34.30 -1.70 -7.30
CA GLN A 604 -34.23 -1.62 -5.83
C GLN A 604 -35.63 -1.46 -5.21
N LEU A 605 -36.44 -0.53 -5.74
CA LEU A 605 -37.82 -0.31 -5.32
C LEU A 605 -38.68 -1.58 -5.48
N MET A 606 -38.53 -2.29 -6.60
CA MET A 606 -39.24 -3.54 -6.90
C MET A 606 -38.79 -4.71 -6.02
N LYS A 607 -37.50 -5.10 -6.08
CA LYS A 607 -37.03 -6.36 -5.47
C LYS A 607 -36.69 -6.25 -3.98
N VAL A 608 -36.34 -5.06 -3.49
CA VAL A 608 -35.92 -4.84 -2.08
C VAL A 608 -37.06 -4.21 -1.27
N GLN A 609 -37.58 -3.06 -1.71
CA GLN A 609 -38.67 -2.37 -1.00
C GLN A 609 -40.08 -2.93 -1.31
N ARG A 610 -40.22 -3.88 -2.25
CA ARG A 610 -41.50 -4.47 -2.71
C ARG A 610 -42.54 -3.44 -3.18
N SER A 611 -42.10 -2.27 -3.62
CA SER A 611 -42.95 -1.12 -3.97
C SER A 611 -43.11 -0.97 -5.49
N LEU A 612 -43.91 -1.85 -6.10
CA LEU A 612 -44.18 -1.87 -7.54
C LEU A 612 -44.67 -0.52 -8.10
N SER A 613 -45.56 0.19 -7.38
CA SER A 613 -46.11 1.47 -7.81
C SER A 613 -45.05 2.58 -7.94
N LYS A 614 -44.15 2.73 -6.95
CA LYS A 614 -42.99 3.63 -7.03
C LYS A 614 -42.05 3.23 -8.17
N ALA A 615 -41.76 1.94 -8.32
CA ALA A 615 -40.86 1.44 -9.37
C ALA A 615 -41.42 1.70 -10.78
N ARG A 616 -42.72 1.46 -11.01
CA ARG A 616 -43.44 1.80 -12.25
C ARG A 616 -43.36 3.29 -12.53
N LYS A 617 -43.61 4.14 -11.52
CA LYS A 617 -43.51 5.61 -11.65
C LYS A 617 -42.11 6.06 -12.09
N VAL A 618 -41.05 5.57 -11.44
CA VAL A 618 -39.65 5.89 -11.82
C VAL A 618 -39.33 5.49 -13.25
N LEU A 619 -39.80 4.32 -13.71
CA LEU A 619 -39.57 3.87 -15.09
C LEU A 619 -40.35 4.71 -16.12
N LEU A 620 -41.59 5.10 -15.82
CA LEU A 620 -42.37 5.97 -16.70
C LEU A 620 -41.75 7.38 -16.81
N GLU A 621 -41.35 7.98 -15.68
CA GLU A 621 -40.63 9.28 -15.66
C GLU A 621 -39.30 9.23 -16.42
N ALA A 622 -38.61 8.08 -16.41
CA ALA A 622 -37.39 7.87 -17.21
C ALA A 622 -37.70 7.68 -18.70
N ILE A 623 -38.78 6.96 -19.06
CA ILE A 623 -39.22 6.78 -20.45
C ILE A 623 -39.64 8.11 -21.08
N GLU A 624 -40.28 9.00 -20.33
CA GLU A 624 -40.63 10.34 -20.81
C GLU A 624 -39.38 11.16 -21.22
N LYS A 625 -38.26 10.97 -20.50
CA LYS A 625 -36.96 11.60 -20.78
C LYS A 625 -36.14 10.90 -21.86
N ASP A 626 -36.21 9.58 -21.94
CA ASP A 626 -35.47 8.74 -22.90
C ASP A 626 -36.38 7.66 -23.50
N GLN A 627 -37.14 8.06 -24.53
CA GLN A 627 -38.01 7.17 -25.28
C GLN A 627 -37.24 6.22 -26.22
N THR A 628 -35.90 6.30 -26.26
CA THR A 628 -35.05 5.55 -27.19
C THR A 628 -34.37 4.35 -26.56
N SER A 629 -34.38 4.24 -25.22
CA SER A 629 -33.71 3.17 -24.48
C SER A 629 -34.56 1.91 -24.35
N PRO A 630 -34.25 0.80 -25.05
CA PRO A 630 -34.98 -0.47 -24.89
C PRO A 630 -34.84 -1.04 -23.47
N LYS A 631 -33.79 -0.68 -22.73
CA LYS A 631 -33.56 -1.15 -21.36
C LYS A 631 -34.64 -0.68 -20.40
N LEU A 632 -35.19 0.53 -20.59
CA LEU A 632 -36.29 1.04 -19.75
C LEU A 632 -37.57 0.22 -19.96
N TYR A 633 -37.99 0.05 -21.21
CA TYR A 633 -39.17 -0.74 -21.56
C TYR A 633 -39.03 -2.21 -21.13
N LEU A 634 -37.84 -2.81 -21.25
CA LEU A 634 -37.59 -4.18 -20.77
C LEU A 634 -37.75 -4.31 -19.25
N ASN A 635 -37.29 -3.32 -18.47
CA ASN A 635 -37.42 -3.35 -17.01
C ASN A 635 -38.85 -3.02 -16.54
N LEU A 636 -39.60 -2.23 -17.32
CA LEU A 636 -41.02 -1.99 -17.07
C LEU A 636 -41.83 -3.26 -17.32
N LEU A 637 -41.54 -3.96 -18.42
CA LEU A 637 -42.15 -5.24 -18.75
C LEU A 637 -41.78 -6.33 -17.72
N GLU A 638 -40.52 -6.39 -17.26
CA GLU A 638 -40.08 -7.26 -16.14
C GLU A 638 -40.87 -6.96 -14.85
N LEU A 639 -41.22 -5.70 -14.60
CA LEU A 639 -42.02 -5.30 -13.44
C LEU A 639 -43.47 -5.80 -13.57
N GLU A 640 -44.13 -5.62 -14.71
CA GLU A 640 -45.51 -6.08 -14.90
C GLU A 640 -45.62 -7.61 -14.89
N TYR A 641 -44.65 -8.33 -15.48
CA TYR A 641 -44.52 -9.79 -15.39
C TYR A 641 -44.18 -10.31 -13.98
N SER A 642 -43.76 -9.44 -13.05
CA SER A 642 -43.49 -9.88 -11.67
C SER A 642 -44.75 -10.05 -10.80
N GLY A 643 -45.90 -9.59 -11.29
CA GLY A 643 -47.22 -9.81 -10.69
C GLY A 643 -47.96 -11.01 -11.30
N ASP A 644 -49.27 -11.09 -11.05
CA ASP A 644 -50.13 -12.04 -11.75
C ASP A 644 -50.30 -11.59 -13.20
N VAL A 645 -49.75 -12.41 -14.11
CA VAL A 645 -49.70 -12.18 -15.55
C VAL A 645 -51.10 -12.00 -16.16
N THR A 646 -52.11 -12.69 -15.62
CA THR A 646 -53.50 -12.62 -16.10
C THR A 646 -54.21 -11.34 -15.61
N GLN A 647 -53.91 -10.90 -14.38
CA GLN A 647 -54.46 -9.65 -13.84
C GLN A 647 -53.78 -8.42 -14.45
N ASN A 648 -52.50 -8.54 -14.79
CA ASN A 648 -51.70 -7.47 -15.40
C ASN A 648 -51.75 -7.47 -16.93
N GLU A 649 -52.52 -8.34 -17.60
CA GLU A 649 -52.56 -8.48 -19.07
C GLU A 649 -52.71 -7.12 -19.78
N ALA A 650 -53.63 -6.27 -19.32
CA ALA A 650 -53.84 -4.94 -19.87
C ALA A 650 -52.64 -3.98 -19.72
N GLU A 651 -51.93 -4.04 -18.59
CA GLU A 651 -50.74 -3.20 -18.33
C GLU A 651 -49.52 -3.71 -19.11
N ILE A 652 -49.38 -5.04 -19.23
CA ILE A 652 -48.36 -5.70 -20.07
C ILE A 652 -48.55 -5.29 -21.53
N LEU A 653 -49.76 -5.38 -22.06
CA LEU A 653 -50.07 -4.95 -23.43
C LEU A 653 -49.85 -3.45 -23.61
N ALA A 654 -50.23 -2.61 -22.65
CA ALA A 654 -49.93 -1.18 -22.67
C ALA A 654 -48.41 -0.87 -22.64
N CYS A 655 -47.60 -1.73 -22.03
CA CYS A 655 -46.13 -1.63 -22.08
C CYS A 655 -45.57 -2.01 -23.44
N PHE A 656 -46.07 -3.09 -24.06
CA PHE A 656 -45.72 -3.45 -25.43
C PHE A 656 -46.11 -2.36 -26.42
N ASP A 657 -47.35 -1.87 -26.38
CA ASP A 657 -47.84 -0.83 -27.28
C ASP A 657 -47.04 0.47 -27.14
N ARG A 658 -46.66 0.86 -25.91
CA ARG A 658 -45.78 2.01 -25.68
C ARG A 658 -44.38 1.79 -26.25
N ALA A 659 -43.83 0.58 -26.16
CA ALA A 659 -42.53 0.25 -26.75
C ALA A 659 -42.59 0.25 -28.30
N LEU A 660 -43.68 -0.23 -28.91
CA LEU A 660 -43.86 -0.31 -30.36
C LEU A 660 -44.10 1.07 -31.01
N ASN A 661 -44.82 1.95 -30.31
CA ASN A 661 -45.07 3.33 -30.76
C ASN A 661 -43.92 4.30 -30.45
N SER A 662 -42.86 3.84 -29.78
CA SER A 662 -41.69 4.67 -29.45
C SER A 662 -40.81 5.01 -30.68
N PRO A 663 -39.96 6.05 -30.60
CA PRO A 663 -38.92 6.33 -31.60
C PRO A 663 -37.71 5.36 -31.54
N MET A 664 -37.81 4.21 -30.86
CA MET A 664 -36.72 3.23 -30.79
C MET A 664 -36.29 2.69 -32.17
N PRO A 665 -35.03 2.22 -32.29
CA PRO A 665 -34.55 1.49 -33.48
C PRO A 665 -35.51 0.37 -33.88
N ILE A 666 -35.70 0.19 -35.20
CA ILE A 666 -36.68 -0.76 -35.73
C ILE A 666 -36.41 -2.21 -35.28
N GLU A 667 -35.15 -2.59 -35.08
CA GLU A 667 -34.73 -3.90 -34.56
C GLU A 667 -35.21 -4.12 -33.11
N SER A 668 -35.08 -3.10 -32.25
CA SER A 668 -35.61 -3.15 -30.88
C SER A 668 -37.13 -3.27 -30.88
N ARG A 669 -37.82 -2.49 -31.73
CA ARG A 669 -39.29 -2.57 -31.86
C ARG A 669 -39.75 -3.92 -32.41
N LEU A 670 -39.02 -4.50 -33.36
CA LEU A 670 -39.27 -5.85 -33.86
C LEU A 670 -39.20 -6.90 -32.75
N LEU A 671 -38.20 -6.78 -31.86
CA LEU A 671 -38.01 -7.67 -30.72
C LEU A 671 -39.13 -7.53 -29.66
N PHE A 672 -39.64 -6.31 -29.43
CA PHE A 672 -40.84 -6.11 -28.60
C PHE A 672 -42.10 -6.66 -29.27
N SER A 673 -42.22 -6.55 -30.59
CA SER A 673 -43.37 -7.08 -31.35
C SER A 673 -43.40 -8.61 -31.33
N GLN A 674 -42.25 -9.26 -31.49
CA GLN A 674 -42.10 -10.70 -31.33
C GLN A 674 -42.52 -11.13 -29.92
N ARG A 675 -42.03 -10.47 -28.87
CA ARG A 675 -42.40 -10.79 -27.48
C ARG A 675 -43.88 -10.54 -27.16
N LYS A 676 -44.52 -9.55 -27.80
CA LYS A 676 -45.97 -9.30 -27.69
C LYS A 676 -46.78 -10.46 -28.26
N VAL A 677 -46.34 -11.02 -29.39
CA VAL A 677 -46.94 -12.21 -30.01
C VAL A 677 -46.72 -13.44 -29.15
N GLU A 678 -45.48 -13.72 -28.72
CA GLU A 678 -45.16 -14.83 -27.80
C GLU A 678 -46.03 -14.76 -26.53
N PHE A 679 -46.14 -13.58 -25.93
CA PHE A 679 -47.00 -13.35 -24.76
C PHE A 679 -48.48 -13.66 -24.99
N LEU A 680 -49.04 -13.21 -26.12
CA LEU A 680 -50.46 -13.41 -26.45
C LEU A 680 -50.76 -14.85 -26.88
N GLU A 681 -49.79 -15.59 -27.40
CA GLU A 681 -49.91 -17.03 -27.68
C GLU A 681 -49.91 -17.86 -26.39
N ASP A 682 -49.02 -17.53 -25.44
CA ASP A 682 -48.88 -18.27 -24.17
C ASP A 682 -49.99 -17.94 -23.14
N PHE A 683 -50.44 -16.67 -23.07
CA PHE A 683 -51.29 -16.17 -21.98
C PHE A 683 -52.52 -15.36 -22.42
N GLY A 684 -52.68 -15.08 -23.72
CA GLY A 684 -53.68 -14.13 -24.21
C GLY A 684 -55.13 -14.59 -23.99
N SER A 685 -55.99 -13.69 -23.52
CA SER A 685 -57.40 -13.98 -23.30
C SER A 685 -58.29 -13.80 -24.54
N ASP A 686 -57.83 -13.07 -25.57
CA ASP A 686 -58.55 -12.83 -26.82
C ASP A 686 -57.68 -13.15 -28.06
N ILE A 687 -58.13 -14.13 -28.85
CA ILE A 687 -57.53 -14.52 -30.13
C ILE A 687 -57.45 -13.36 -31.14
N ASN A 688 -58.35 -12.38 -31.08
CA ASN A 688 -58.33 -11.23 -31.98
C ASN A 688 -57.15 -10.29 -31.67
N ALA A 689 -56.74 -10.20 -30.40
CA ALA A 689 -55.55 -9.44 -30.00
C ALA A 689 -54.27 -10.08 -30.53
N LEU A 690 -54.17 -11.41 -30.50
CA LEU A 690 -53.06 -12.18 -31.07
C LEU A 690 -52.97 -12.00 -32.60
N VAL A 691 -54.10 -12.10 -33.32
CA VAL A 691 -54.13 -11.85 -34.78
C VAL A 691 -53.68 -10.43 -35.12
N ALA A 692 -54.15 -9.42 -34.37
CA ALA A 692 -53.72 -8.04 -34.56
C ALA A 692 -52.22 -7.82 -34.28
N ALA A 693 -51.66 -8.50 -33.27
CA ALA A 693 -50.23 -8.45 -32.98
C ALA A 693 -49.37 -9.10 -34.09
N TYR A 694 -49.84 -10.20 -34.70
CA TYR A 694 -49.20 -10.80 -35.87
C TYR A 694 -49.23 -9.87 -37.11
N GLU A 695 -50.33 -9.17 -37.36
CA GLU A 695 -50.41 -8.18 -38.45
C GLU A 695 -49.45 -7.00 -38.22
N GLU A 696 -49.37 -6.50 -36.99
CA GLU A 696 -48.41 -5.46 -36.58
C GLU A 696 -46.96 -5.93 -36.76
N GLN A 697 -46.64 -7.16 -36.37
CA GLN A 697 -45.31 -7.75 -36.55
C GLN A 697 -44.94 -7.86 -38.04
N GLN A 698 -45.84 -8.37 -38.89
CA GLN A 698 -45.59 -8.45 -40.32
C GLN A 698 -45.37 -7.08 -40.98
N LYS A 699 -46.08 -6.05 -40.50
CA LYS A 699 -45.89 -4.67 -40.98
C LYS A 699 -44.50 -4.15 -40.61
N LEU A 700 -44.08 -4.31 -39.35
CA LEU A 700 -42.75 -3.92 -38.88
C LEU A 700 -41.62 -4.70 -39.58
N GLN A 701 -41.82 -5.99 -39.87
CA GLN A 701 -40.89 -6.79 -40.69
C GLN A 701 -40.72 -6.19 -42.08
N LYS A 702 -41.82 -5.89 -42.79
CA LYS A 702 -41.81 -5.26 -44.12
C LYS A 702 -41.16 -3.87 -44.13
N GLU A 703 -41.32 -3.10 -43.06
CA GLU A 703 -40.64 -1.81 -42.87
C GLU A 703 -39.12 -1.97 -42.63
N SER A 704 -38.67 -3.12 -42.10
CA SER A 704 -37.24 -3.41 -41.87
C SER A 704 -36.48 -3.90 -43.13
N GLU A 705 -37.15 -4.57 -44.07
CA GLU A 705 -36.54 -5.05 -45.32
C GLU A 705 -35.82 -3.97 -46.17
N PRO A 706 -36.42 -2.78 -46.45
CA PRO A 706 -35.76 -1.76 -47.25
C PRO A 706 -34.57 -1.10 -46.52
N ALA A 707 -34.52 -1.16 -45.18
CA ALA A 707 -33.37 -0.72 -44.41
C ALA A 707 -32.18 -1.69 -44.57
N LYS A 708 -32.43 -3.01 -44.49
CA LYS A 708 -31.41 -4.04 -44.73
C LYS A 708 -30.82 -3.97 -46.15
N ARG A 709 -31.67 -3.88 -47.19
CA ARG A 709 -31.21 -3.73 -48.59
C ARG A 709 -30.43 -2.44 -48.88
N LYS A 710 -30.50 -1.42 -48.02
CA LYS A 710 -29.66 -0.21 -48.12
C LYS A 710 -28.33 -0.35 -47.39
N ALA A 711 -28.30 -1.04 -46.24
CA ALA A 711 -27.06 -1.32 -45.52
C ALA A 711 -26.15 -2.31 -46.28
N GLU A 712 -26.76 -3.27 -46.99
CA GLU A 712 -26.04 -4.33 -47.72
C GLU A 712 -25.46 -3.87 -49.07
N ASN A 713 -26.00 -2.80 -49.68
CA ASN A 713 -25.52 -2.23 -50.95
C ASN A 713 -24.50 -1.08 -50.77
N GLY A 714 -23.85 -1.00 -49.61
CA GLY A 714 -22.89 0.05 -49.23
C GLY A 714 -21.49 -0.07 -49.86
N TYR A 715 -21.37 -0.52 -51.11
CA TYR A 715 -20.11 -0.49 -51.88
C TYR A 715 -20.41 -0.27 -53.37
N ASP A 716 -20.64 0.98 -53.77
CA ASP A 716 -20.60 1.40 -55.17
C ASP A 716 -19.33 2.23 -55.41
N SER A 717 -18.42 1.63 -56.18
CA SER A 717 -17.11 2.17 -56.51
C SER A 717 -17.19 3.11 -57.73
N SER A 718 -17.98 4.19 -57.64
CA SER A 718 -18.18 5.10 -58.79
C SER A 718 -18.47 6.58 -58.46
N GLN A 719 -17.64 7.24 -57.64
CA GLN A 719 -17.61 8.72 -57.61
C GLN A 719 -16.28 9.33 -57.10
N GLU A 720 -15.29 9.44 -57.99
CA GLU A 720 -14.24 10.47 -57.88
C GLU A 720 -14.68 11.75 -58.61
N PRO A 721 -14.54 12.93 -58.00
CA PRO A 721 -14.41 14.19 -58.74
C PRO A 721 -12.92 14.49 -59.00
N ASP A 722 -12.49 14.35 -60.25
CA ASP A 722 -11.12 14.57 -60.71
C ASP A 722 -10.68 16.04 -60.53
N SER A 723 -9.65 16.26 -59.70
CA SER A 723 -8.91 17.52 -59.68
C SER A 723 -7.39 17.34 -59.47
N LYS A 724 -6.75 16.86 -60.55
CA LYS A 724 -5.37 17.21 -60.98
C LYS A 724 -4.27 17.35 -59.92
N ARG A 725 -3.38 16.35 -59.95
CA ARG A 725 -1.96 16.39 -59.56
C ARG A 725 -1.27 17.75 -59.80
N GLN A 726 -0.60 18.25 -58.76
CA GLN A 726 0.77 18.79 -58.89
C GLN A 726 1.66 18.14 -57.82
N ARG A 727 2.98 18.19 -58.00
CA ARG A 727 3.95 17.16 -57.58
C ARG A 727 5.15 17.81 -56.87
N VAL A 728 5.79 17.05 -55.94
CA VAL A 728 7.10 17.29 -55.28
C VAL A 728 7.22 18.59 -54.42
N ASP A 729 8.04 18.65 -53.35
CA ASP A 729 9.13 17.74 -52.93
C ASP A 729 9.38 17.71 -51.40
N ASP A 730 10.16 16.70 -50.99
CA ASP A 730 11.07 16.59 -49.82
C ASP A 730 10.66 16.91 -48.36
N GLY A 731 11.33 16.23 -47.41
CA GLY A 731 11.46 16.70 -46.01
C GLY A 731 11.28 15.66 -44.90
N SER A 732 12.36 15.00 -44.48
CA SER A 732 12.41 14.13 -43.30
C SER A 732 12.40 14.88 -41.96
N ALA A 733 11.62 14.44 -40.96
CA ALA A 733 11.98 14.52 -39.53
C ALA A 733 11.05 13.65 -38.66
N ALA A 734 11.62 12.96 -37.66
CA ALA A 734 10.86 12.39 -36.56
C ALA A 734 10.80 13.39 -35.40
N ALA A 735 9.63 13.56 -34.77
CA ALA A 735 9.47 14.26 -33.51
C ALA A 735 8.30 13.68 -32.71
N ASN A 736 8.45 13.61 -31.39
CA ASN A 736 7.51 12.95 -30.48
C ASN A 736 6.16 13.69 -30.39
N ALA A 737 5.07 12.92 -30.32
CA ALA A 737 3.80 13.38 -29.76
C ALA A 737 3.51 12.60 -28.47
N THR A 738 3.41 13.32 -27.36
CA THR A 738 2.98 12.80 -26.06
C THR A 738 1.55 12.27 -26.13
N MET A 739 1.33 11.02 -25.68
CA MET A 739 -0.01 10.46 -25.55
C MET A 739 -0.77 11.11 -24.39
N ASP A 740 -1.95 11.64 -24.70
CA ASP A 740 -2.93 12.15 -23.75
C ASP A 740 -3.54 10.99 -22.92
N MET A 741 -3.61 11.15 -21.60
CA MET A 741 -3.88 10.07 -20.64
C MET A 741 -5.38 9.88 -20.34
N THR A 742 -6.26 10.33 -21.21
CA THR A 742 -7.72 10.36 -21.01
C THR A 742 -8.47 9.10 -21.46
N ALA A 743 -7.83 8.20 -22.22
CA ALA A 743 -8.49 7.05 -22.86
C ALA A 743 -8.87 5.86 -21.93
N ASN A 744 -8.47 5.86 -20.65
CA ASN A 744 -8.54 4.66 -19.80
C ASN A 744 -9.85 4.53 -18.97
N ASN A 745 -10.62 5.61 -18.82
CA ASN A 745 -11.84 5.61 -17.98
C ASN A 745 -13.07 5.00 -18.67
N SER A 746 -13.19 5.13 -19.99
CA SER A 746 -14.33 4.61 -20.77
C SER A 746 -14.32 3.08 -20.87
N ALA A 747 -13.13 2.46 -20.92
CA ALA A 747 -12.97 1.00 -20.94
C ALA A 747 -13.43 0.34 -19.63
N TYR A 748 -13.08 0.93 -18.48
CA TYR A 748 -13.52 0.46 -17.16
C TYR A 748 -15.05 0.51 -17.00
N ASN A 749 -15.68 1.59 -17.47
CA ASN A 749 -17.13 1.72 -17.46
C ASN A 749 -17.78 0.59 -18.29
N TYR A 750 -17.34 0.39 -19.54
CA TYR A 750 -17.96 -0.58 -20.46
C TYR A 750 -17.82 -2.05 -20.02
N ASN A 751 -16.65 -2.46 -19.53
CA ASN A 751 -16.42 -3.86 -19.16
C ASN A 751 -17.19 -4.24 -17.87
N TRP A 752 -17.32 -3.30 -16.93
CA TRP A 752 -18.02 -3.53 -15.65
C TRP A 752 -19.55 -3.62 -15.80
N TYR A 753 -20.14 -2.97 -16.81
CA TYR A 753 -21.60 -3.03 -17.06
C TYR A 753 -22.12 -4.45 -17.33
N GLN A 754 -21.30 -5.38 -17.83
CA GLN A 754 -21.70 -6.77 -18.04
C GLN A 754 -21.51 -7.65 -16.80
N GLN A 755 -20.43 -7.44 -16.04
CA GLN A 755 -20.02 -8.40 -15.01
C GLN A 755 -20.92 -8.41 -13.76
N TYR A 756 -21.61 -7.31 -13.45
CA TYR A 756 -22.54 -7.22 -12.31
C TYR A 756 -23.83 -8.08 -12.47
N GLY A 757 -24.02 -8.78 -13.60
CA GLY A 757 -25.10 -9.74 -13.77
C GLY A 757 -24.89 -11.08 -13.04
N GLY A 758 -23.65 -11.45 -12.72
CA GLY A 758 -23.30 -12.78 -12.19
C GLY A 758 -23.05 -12.88 -10.68
N TRP A 759 -22.81 -11.77 -9.98
CA TRP A 759 -22.39 -11.75 -8.56
C TRP A 759 -23.50 -12.07 -7.54
N GLY A 760 -24.59 -12.72 -7.97
CA GLY A 760 -25.75 -13.06 -7.14
C GLY A 760 -25.86 -14.54 -6.74
N GLN A 761 -25.06 -15.43 -7.33
CA GLN A 761 -25.05 -16.87 -6.99
C GLN A 761 -23.60 -17.41 -6.95
N ASN A 762 -23.22 -17.91 -5.76
CA ASN A 762 -22.09 -18.81 -5.49
C ASN A 762 -20.69 -18.38 -5.98
N SER A 763 -19.96 -17.61 -5.15
CA SER A 763 -18.51 -17.84 -4.92
C SER A 763 -18.02 -17.06 -3.70
N TRP A 764 -17.92 -17.74 -2.56
CA TRP A 764 -16.98 -17.41 -1.49
C TRP A 764 -16.26 -18.72 -1.14
N GLY A 765 -14.94 -18.73 -1.28
CA GLY A 765 -14.11 -19.92 -1.20
C GLY A 765 -13.63 -20.40 -2.58
N GLN A 766 -12.35 -20.75 -2.63
CA GLN A 766 -11.63 -21.39 -3.76
C GLN A 766 -11.35 -20.48 -4.98
N TYR A 767 -10.24 -19.74 -4.91
CA TYR A 767 -9.54 -19.22 -6.10
C TYR A 767 -8.06 -19.56 -6.03
N ASN A 768 -7.70 -20.76 -6.50
CA ASN A 768 -6.30 -21.12 -6.76
C ASN A 768 -6.23 -22.27 -7.79
N GLN A 769 -5.88 -21.96 -9.05
CA GLN A 769 -5.02 -22.78 -9.92
C GLN A 769 -4.84 -22.15 -11.32
N TYR A 770 -3.57 -22.03 -11.70
CA TYR A 770 -2.95 -21.89 -13.03
C TYR A 770 -3.80 -21.71 -14.29
N ALA A 771 -3.43 -20.70 -15.09
CA ALA A 771 -3.70 -20.64 -16.51
C ALA A 771 -2.48 -21.10 -17.32
N GLN A 772 -2.60 -22.19 -18.09
CA GLN A 772 -1.62 -22.60 -19.11
C GLN A 772 -2.29 -22.92 -20.45
N TYR A 773 -1.69 -22.36 -21.51
CA TYR A 773 -1.69 -22.78 -22.91
C TYR A 773 -3.00 -22.99 -23.72
N ASN A 774 -3.13 -22.16 -24.76
CA ASN A 774 -3.89 -22.46 -25.98
C ASN A 774 -3.21 -23.57 -26.80
N GLN A 775 -4.00 -24.53 -27.32
CA GLN A 775 -3.68 -25.34 -28.49
C GLN A 775 -4.96 -25.62 -29.30
N TYR A 776 -4.84 -25.63 -30.63
CA TYR A 776 -5.94 -25.88 -31.59
C TYR A 776 -6.10 -27.39 -31.90
N TYR A 777 -7.33 -27.88 -32.16
CA TYR A 777 -7.80 -28.70 -33.31
C TYR A 777 -9.27 -29.23 -33.06
N PRO A 778 -10.03 -29.79 -34.04
CA PRO A 778 -11.49 -29.68 -34.17
C PRO A 778 -12.29 -30.95 -33.77
N PRO A 779 -13.65 -30.93 -33.83
CA PRO A 779 -14.48 -32.07 -33.45
C PRO A 779 -14.52 -33.20 -34.52
N PRO A 780 -14.66 -34.48 -34.10
CA PRO A 780 -14.93 -35.63 -34.96
C PRO A 780 -16.41 -36.09 -34.88
N PRO A 781 -16.87 -37.07 -35.67
CA PRO A 781 -16.74 -37.14 -37.13
C PRO A 781 -18.04 -37.58 -37.85
N THR A 782 -18.20 -37.17 -39.11
CA THR A 782 -18.84 -37.95 -40.20
C THR A 782 -18.12 -37.64 -41.50
#